data_AF-A0A9E1IQQ7-F1
#
_entry.id   AF-A0A9E1IQQ7-F1
#
_cell.length_a   1.000
_cell.length_b   1.000
_cell.length_c   1.000
_cell.angle_alpha   90.00
_cell.angle_beta   90.00
_cell.angle_gamma   90.00
#
_symmetry.space_group_name_H-M   'P 1'
#
loop_
_entity.id
_entity.type
_entity.pdbx_description
1 polymer ?
#
loop_
_entity_poly.entity_id
_entity_poly.type
_entity_poly.pdbx_seq_one_letter_code
_entity_poly.pdbx_strand_id
1 'polypeptide(L)'
;MSVQVFQKINNLPILFKLSLMLLPPMVALVGLATQSALHERAELVEVEQVVERVSFSSLLDAVAHNFAVERGLTAGFLASGGNSNREKLGPQRKMADSQVILLESALQQAEVMQFGAVVTRQLQQLMELLQQRTTVRAAVDQLRTEPKAFDFYSKINAMALELIEELASGVTDANAARQLNTWVALLWMKERAGQERGALNAVFTRGELSSQQKRAIIEYITDQELKQKSFLRNATADQRTLYQQQLESKVVDAVLSRRMLLQSREEKLDLLGQLKAEMGYGGLIHNFKNYVLRGSEKYKQRVEMGYQRVRTIIERFHTIKGITAEESEWLSQVAQVMEQYHQGAQQVAAIFAKNGDSRAVDQTVKVDDSPALKALQGLGKLSGMDAGEWFKVATARISRIKIVAQQVSDETVLDSQMRLKEIERQFVILVASIMLLLGVVLWVGIVVGRGILNNVRQTAEAIQQIEQSGDFSTRVKVLSRDEVGAMATALNTLLEQLQLSIGESNRVVGQVAQGDFEHRVELELQGDLAMLKSGINGSADSVERTMTALAKVMKGLSEGDLSVRMSDDVEPLFRDQVNHAMASMDRIVRQIGEVISSLAEGDFAQRMSVEAKGDLEQLKKNINLSMVSLEQAVEETASTANRMGEGDLTRSISGRYQGRLAVMKDAINATQTNLSYIVDQVRSSAESVESGSNKISKGNQDLSSRTNEQAASLEETASSMEQITATVKLNAESADNASQLVSGAAQEAVEGSRIVEQAMEAMERISESSGKISDIISLIDGIAFQTNLLALNAAVEAARAGEQGRGFAVVAGEVRTLAQRSAEAAKEIKGLIDTTTERVTEGSELVNQSGEALNRIQGSVNKVTSVASEIAEAAREQTRGIEQINTAISQLDNVNQGNAALVEQAAASSTALSEQAKGLTSVVSTFKLNPQTASVAREQSSFNEAIAGARTAHLAWKGKIRGFLDGMIEMDEKEAISHHDCVLGKWLDSEGREKYRHLEAMGILDRVHEKLHRVIRDIIHSKNSGETDKVEQLYGEIDPISKEVLLQLDKIEAASHRPAQQSNKRPVAAVEKVRAVAKSVQKTPVQRKAAPVAGDSEWSEF
;
A
#
# COMPACT_ATOMS: atom_id res chain seq x y z
N MET A 1 -12.78 -38.17 -34.07
CA MET A 1 -12.61 -38.00 -35.54
C MET A 1 -12.82 -39.35 -36.21
N SER A 2 -13.65 -39.42 -37.25
CA SER A 2 -14.04 -40.66 -37.91
C SER A 2 -12.90 -41.27 -38.74
N VAL A 3 -12.89 -42.60 -38.88
CA VAL A 3 -11.97 -43.41 -39.70
C VAL A 3 -11.81 -42.88 -41.14
N GLN A 4 -12.82 -42.17 -41.65
CA GLN A 4 -12.80 -41.51 -42.96
C GLN A 4 -11.80 -40.35 -43.08
N VAL A 5 -11.47 -39.66 -41.98
CA VAL A 5 -10.48 -38.56 -42.00
C VAL A 5 -9.06 -39.11 -42.07
N PHE A 6 -8.79 -40.23 -41.39
CA PHE A 6 -7.47 -40.89 -41.41
C PHE A 6 -7.13 -41.49 -42.77
N GLN A 7 -8.12 -42.09 -43.47
CA GLN A 7 -7.95 -42.55 -44.84
C GLN A 7 -7.69 -41.41 -45.83
N LYS A 8 -8.36 -40.26 -45.68
CA LYS A 8 -8.06 -39.07 -46.49
C LYS A 8 -6.67 -38.51 -46.23
N ILE A 9 -6.19 -38.51 -44.98
CA ILE A 9 -4.83 -38.09 -44.63
C ILE A 9 -3.78 -39.06 -45.19
N ASN A 10 -4.06 -40.36 -45.21
CA ASN A 10 -3.12 -41.35 -45.74
C ASN A 10 -2.90 -41.29 -47.26
N ASN A 11 -3.88 -40.81 -48.02
CA ASN A 11 -3.78 -40.67 -49.49
C ASN A 11 -3.27 -39.31 -49.97
N LEU A 12 -2.88 -38.41 -49.05
CA LEU A 12 -2.28 -37.13 -49.43
C LEU A 12 -0.85 -37.31 -49.94
N PRO A 13 -0.39 -36.48 -50.90
CA PRO A 13 1.02 -36.40 -51.26
C PRO A 13 1.88 -36.13 -50.03
N ILE A 14 3.07 -36.74 -49.95
CA ILE A 14 3.99 -36.63 -48.80
C ILE A 14 4.27 -35.16 -48.43
N LEU A 15 4.37 -34.27 -49.43
CA LEU A 15 4.49 -32.81 -49.26
C LEU A 15 3.34 -32.20 -48.43
N PHE A 16 2.10 -32.62 -48.68
CA PHE A 16 0.93 -32.07 -48.00
C PHE A 16 0.81 -32.56 -46.55
N LYS A 17 1.27 -33.79 -46.27
CA LYS A 17 1.32 -34.32 -44.90
C LYS A 17 2.35 -33.59 -44.04
N LEU A 18 3.53 -33.32 -44.61
CA LEU A 18 4.58 -32.53 -43.94
C LEU A 18 4.13 -31.08 -43.68
N SER A 19 3.38 -30.49 -44.63
CA SER A 19 2.78 -29.16 -44.48
C SER A 19 1.77 -29.08 -43.33
N LEU A 20 0.93 -30.13 -43.17
CA LEU A 20 -0.07 -30.22 -42.11
C LEU A 20 0.57 -30.38 -40.72
N MET A 21 1.76 -30.98 -40.65
CA MET A 21 2.50 -31.23 -39.40
C MET A 21 3.17 -29.95 -38.85
N LEU A 22 3.52 -28.99 -39.71
CA LEU A 22 4.09 -27.69 -39.32
C LEU A 22 3.03 -26.64 -38.90
N LEU A 23 1.75 -26.92 -39.14
CA LEU A 23 0.66 -25.95 -38.95
C LEU A 23 0.36 -25.66 -37.46
N PRO A 24 0.25 -26.64 -36.54
CA PRO A 24 0.05 -26.38 -35.12
C PRO A 24 1.15 -25.52 -34.44
N PRO A 25 2.47 -25.79 -34.63
CA PRO A 25 3.51 -24.95 -34.05
C PRO A 25 3.55 -23.54 -34.67
N MET A 26 3.21 -23.36 -35.95
CA MET A 26 3.07 -22.02 -36.54
C MET A 26 1.90 -21.24 -35.93
N VAL A 27 0.75 -21.88 -35.69
CA VAL A 27 -0.40 -21.22 -35.04
C VAL A 27 -0.07 -20.83 -33.59
N ALA A 28 0.65 -21.67 -32.85
CA ALA A 28 1.10 -21.35 -31.49
C ALA A 28 2.07 -20.16 -31.47
N LEU A 29 3.03 -20.10 -32.40
CA LEU A 29 3.96 -18.98 -32.57
C LEU A 29 3.23 -17.67 -32.90
N VAL A 30 2.24 -17.71 -33.80
CA VAL A 30 1.41 -16.54 -34.12
C VAL A 30 0.59 -16.10 -32.90
N GLY A 31 0.07 -17.04 -32.11
CA GLY A 31 -0.66 -16.73 -30.88
C GLY A 31 0.20 -15.99 -29.85
N LEU A 32 1.40 -16.51 -29.56
CA LEU A 32 2.36 -15.89 -28.64
C LEU A 32 2.87 -14.53 -29.15
N ALA A 33 3.14 -14.42 -30.46
CA ALA A 33 3.53 -13.18 -31.11
C ALA A 33 2.43 -12.11 -31.00
N THR A 34 1.18 -12.49 -31.22
CA THR A 34 0.03 -11.57 -31.10
C THR A 34 -0.14 -11.12 -29.66
N GLN A 35 0.00 -12.03 -28.69
CA GLN A 35 -0.07 -11.69 -27.26
C GLN A 35 1.05 -10.73 -26.85
N SER A 36 2.30 -10.96 -27.29
CA SER A 36 3.44 -10.09 -27.01
C SER A 36 3.26 -8.71 -27.63
N ALA A 37 2.80 -8.65 -28.89
CA ALA A 37 2.54 -7.38 -29.58
C ALA A 37 1.37 -6.59 -28.94
N LEU A 38 0.34 -7.28 -28.42
CA LEU A 38 -0.74 -6.63 -27.67
C LEU A 38 -0.26 -6.07 -26.33
N HIS A 39 0.69 -6.74 -25.67
CA HIS A 39 1.28 -6.26 -24.43
C HIS A 39 2.13 -5.00 -24.63
N GLU A 40 3.06 -5.00 -25.60
CA GLU A 40 3.86 -3.82 -25.92
C GLU A 40 3.01 -2.64 -26.43
N ARG A 41 1.91 -2.93 -27.15
CA ARG A 41 0.97 -1.89 -27.57
C ARG A 41 0.25 -1.24 -26.37
N ALA A 42 -0.09 -2.02 -25.35
CA ALA A 42 -0.71 -1.48 -24.13
C ALA A 42 0.26 -0.57 -23.37
N GLU A 43 1.53 -0.97 -23.26
CA GLU A 43 2.60 -0.16 -22.64
C GLU A 43 2.87 1.13 -23.42
N LEU A 44 2.83 1.08 -24.76
CA LEU A 44 3.00 2.26 -25.61
C LEU A 44 1.89 3.31 -25.39
N VAL A 45 0.62 2.85 -25.28
CA VAL A 45 -0.52 3.74 -24.98
C VAL A 45 -0.38 4.39 -23.61
N GLU A 46 0.10 3.65 -22.61
CA GLU A 46 0.31 4.17 -21.26
C GLU A 46 1.38 5.28 -21.25
N VAL A 47 2.52 5.09 -21.94
CA VAL A 47 3.58 6.10 -22.03
C VAL A 47 3.15 7.32 -22.84
N GLU A 48 2.34 7.15 -23.88
CA GLU A 48 1.76 8.26 -24.64
C GLU A 48 0.88 9.16 -23.75
N GLN A 49 0.05 8.57 -22.89
CA GLN A 49 -0.75 9.31 -21.91
C GLN A 49 0.11 10.09 -20.90
N VAL A 50 1.25 9.52 -20.48
CA VAL A 50 2.20 10.22 -19.60
C VAL A 50 2.78 11.45 -20.30
N VAL A 51 3.23 11.32 -21.55
CA VAL A 51 3.77 12.44 -22.34
C VAL A 51 2.73 13.55 -22.50
N GLU A 52 1.47 13.19 -22.77
CA GLU A 52 0.38 14.16 -22.91
C GLU A 52 0.12 14.91 -21.59
N ARG A 53 0.04 14.20 -20.45
CA ARG A 53 -0.13 14.79 -19.11
C ARG A 53 1.02 15.73 -18.73
N VAL A 54 2.26 15.34 -19.02
CA VAL A 54 3.46 16.17 -18.77
C VAL A 54 3.43 17.43 -19.64
N SER A 55 3.09 17.31 -20.92
CA SER A 55 2.95 18.43 -21.84
C SER A 55 1.86 19.42 -21.39
N PHE A 56 0.71 18.89 -20.98
CA PHE A 56 -0.40 19.69 -20.48
C PHE A 56 -0.04 20.41 -19.16
N SER A 57 0.69 19.72 -18.28
CA SER A 57 1.22 20.30 -17.05
C SER A 57 2.16 21.48 -17.31
N SER A 58 2.95 21.42 -18.39
CA SER A 58 3.85 22.51 -18.80
C SER A 58 3.08 23.75 -19.28
N LEU A 59 1.99 23.55 -20.02
CA LEU A 59 1.10 24.65 -20.41
C LEU A 59 0.42 25.30 -19.19
N LEU A 60 -0.04 24.49 -18.23
CA LEU A 60 -0.64 24.99 -16.99
C LEU A 60 0.38 25.77 -16.14
N ASP A 61 1.63 25.31 -16.02
CA ASP A 61 2.68 26.08 -15.32
C ASP A 61 2.97 27.38 -16.06
N ALA A 62 3.00 27.38 -17.39
CA ALA A 62 3.17 28.60 -18.17
C ALA A 62 2.05 29.61 -17.91
N VAL A 63 0.79 29.17 -17.81
CA VAL A 63 -0.35 30.01 -17.42
C VAL A 63 -0.15 30.54 -16.00
N ALA A 64 0.05 29.66 -15.01
CA ALA A 64 0.24 30.04 -13.61
C ALA A 64 1.42 31.01 -13.43
N HIS A 65 2.53 30.78 -14.13
CA HIS A 65 3.69 31.63 -14.09
C HIS A 65 3.39 33.05 -14.60
N ASN A 66 2.74 33.17 -15.76
CA ASN A 66 2.48 34.47 -16.34
C ASN A 66 1.45 35.28 -15.52
N PHE A 67 0.44 34.63 -14.94
CA PHE A 67 -0.50 35.28 -14.03
C PHE A 67 0.12 35.59 -12.65
N ALA A 68 1.09 34.80 -12.17
CA ALA A 68 1.89 35.15 -10.98
C ALA A 68 2.72 36.42 -11.18
N VAL A 69 3.32 36.59 -12.37
CA VAL A 69 4.07 37.80 -12.72
C VAL A 69 3.12 38.99 -12.86
N GLU A 70 1.98 38.82 -13.56
CA GLU A 70 0.96 39.86 -13.69
C GLU A 70 0.41 40.30 -12.33
N ARG A 71 0.15 39.36 -11.41
CA ARG A 71 -0.25 39.66 -10.03
C ARG A 71 0.77 40.55 -9.32
N GLY A 72 2.07 40.22 -9.44
CA GLY A 72 3.14 40.99 -8.81
C GLY A 72 3.24 42.41 -9.36
N LEU A 73 3.16 42.57 -10.69
CA LEU A 73 3.16 43.88 -11.34
C LEU A 73 1.92 44.70 -10.98
N THR A 74 0.75 44.05 -10.95
CA THR A 74 -0.53 44.65 -10.56
C THR A 74 -0.51 45.14 -9.12
N ALA A 75 -0.01 44.33 -8.19
CA ALA A 75 0.12 44.72 -6.79
C ALA A 75 1.01 45.95 -6.62
N GLY A 76 2.17 46.00 -7.32
CA GLY A 76 3.04 47.18 -7.29
C GLY A 76 2.43 48.41 -7.98
N PHE A 77 1.67 48.23 -9.05
CA PHE A 77 0.95 49.31 -9.73
C PHE A 77 -0.13 49.91 -8.82
N LEU A 78 -0.97 49.09 -8.18
CA LEU A 78 -1.99 49.55 -7.26
C LEU A 78 -1.39 50.19 -6.00
N ALA A 79 -0.36 49.58 -5.40
CA ALA A 79 0.29 50.11 -4.20
C ALA A 79 0.98 51.47 -4.42
N SER A 80 1.39 51.77 -5.65
CA SER A 80 2.02 53.05 -6.04
C SER A 80 1.02 54.10 -6.56
N GLY A 81 -0.29 53.82 -6.51
CA GLY A 81 -1.33 54.70 -7.06
C GLY A 81 -1.23 54.85 -8.58
N GLY A 82 -0.72 53.84 -9.29
CA GLY A 82 -0.62 53.81 -10.75
C GLY A 82 0.70 54.30 -11.34
N ASN A 83 1.70 54.60 -10.50
CA ASN A 83 2.98 55.19 -10.94
C ASN A 83 4.07 54.15 -11.26
N SER A 84 4.10 53.02 -10.55
CA SER A 84 5.08 51.94 -10.74
C SER A 84 4.52 50.82 -11.62
N ASN A 85 5.38 50.12 -12.36
CA ASN A 85 5.05 48.94 -13.21
C ASN A 85 4.06 49.17 -14.38
N ARG A 86 3.59 50.39 -14.63
CA ARG A 86 2.64 50.71 -15.72
C ARG A 86 3.12 50.24 -17.10
N GLU A 87 4.37 50.53 -17.44
CA GLU A 87 4.96 50.16 -18.74
C GLU A 87 5.21 48.65 -18.90
N LYS A 88 5.29 47.91 -17.78
CA LYS A 88 5.54 46.46 -17.76
C LYS A 88 4.26 45.63 -17.83
N LEU A 89 3.14 46.19 -17.36
CA LEU A 89 1.85 45.48 -17.31
C LEU A 89 1.32 45.13 -18.71
N GLY A 90 1.37 46.06 -19.66
CA GLY A 90 0.87 45.82 -21.03
C GLY A 90 1.55 44.63 -21.73
N PRO A 91 2.89 44.60 -21.83
CA PRO A 91 3.62 43.45 -22.36
C PRO A 91 3.33 42.14 -21.62
N GLN A 92 3.31 42.16 -20.28
CA GLN A 92 3.04 40.96 -19.49
C GLN A 92 1.65 40.39 -19.73
N ARG A 93 0.62 41.25 -19.85
CA ARG A 93 -0.75 40.84 -20.17
C ARG A 93 -0.84 40.10 -21.50
N LYS A 94 -0.12 40.58 -22.52
CA LYS A 94 -0.03 39.90 -23.82
C LYS A 94 0.61 38.52 -23.70
N MET A 95 1.69 38.39 -22.92
CA MET A 95 2.33 37.08 -22.67
C MET A 95 1.38 36.11 -21.97
N ALA A 96 0.65 36.57 -20.95
CA ALA A 96 -0.36 35.78 -20.25
C ALA A 96 -1.48 35.33 -21.20
N ASP A 97 -2.01 36.24 -22.04
CA ASP A 97 -3.04 35.90 -23.03
C ASP A 97 -2.53 34.90 -24.07
N SER A 98 -1.27 35.01 -24.52
CA SER A 98 -0.66 34.01 -25.41
C SER A 98 -0.60 32.61 -24.78
N GLN A 99 -0.32 32.49 -23.49
CA GLN A 99 -0.33 31.18 -22.82
C GLN A 99 -1.74 30.60 -22.71
N VAL A 100 -2.75 31.45 -22.46
CA VAL A 100 -4.15 31.02 -22.45
C VAL A 100 -4.57 30.49 -23.82
N ILE A 101 -4.18 31.15 -24.91
CA ILE A 101 -4.47 30.69 -26.28
C ILE A 101 -3.79 29.34 -26.58
N LEU A 102 -2.54 29.16 -26.13
CA LEU A 102 -1.85 27.87 -26.29
C LEU A 102 -2.54 26.75 -25.51
N LEU A 103 -3.00 27.03 -24.28
CA LEU A 103 -3.79 26.09 -23.49
C LEU A 103 -5.12 25.73 -24.18
N GLU A 104 -5.84 26.74 -24.67
CA GLU A 104 -7.11 26.54 -25.41
C GLU A 104 -6.90 25.71 -26.69
N SER A 105 -5.82 25.94 -27.44
CA SER A 105 -5.48 25.18 -28.64
C SER A 105 -5.13 23.73 -28.32
N ALA A 106 -4.37 23.48 -27.26
CA ALA A 106 -4.04 22.13 -26.81
C ALA A 106 -5.31 21.37 -26.37
N LEU A 107 -6.25 22.04 -25.72
CA LEU A 107 -7.53 21.46 -25.32
C LEU A 107 -8.46 21.09 -26.47
N GLN A 108 -8.35 21.77 -27.60
CA GLN A 108 -9.11 21.40 -28.81
C GLN A 108 -8.52 20.17 -29.51
N GLN A 109 -7.24 19.90 -29.31
CA GLN A 109 -6.51 18.79 -29.95
C GLN A 109 -6.48 17.53 -29.06
N ALA A 110 -6.52 17.70 -27.75
CA ALA A 110 -6.50 16.62 -26.78
C ALA A 110 -7.89 15.98 -26.62
N GLU A 111 -7.94 14.65 -26.43
CA GLU A 111 -9.15 13.98 -25.96
C GLU A 111 -9.28 14.19 -24.45
N VAL A 112 -9.74 15.38 -24.03
CA VAL A 112 -9.80 15.83 -22.61
C VAL A 112 -10.55 14.84 -21.68
N MET A 113 -11.43 14.00 -22.22
CA MET A 113 -12.12 12.92 -21.50
C MET A 113 -11.15 11.83 -20.98
N GLN A 114 -9.96 11.70 -21.56
CA GLN A 114 -8.95 10.73 -21.15
C GLN A 114 -8.23 11.09 -19.84
N PHE A 115 -8.30 12.35 -19.40
CA PHE A 115 -7.71 12.79 -18.12
C PHE A 115 -8.59 12.51 -16.89
N GLY A 116 -9.82 12.02 -17.09
CA GLY A 116 -10.77 11.73 -16.03
C GLY A 116 -11.67 12.92 -15.66
N ALA A 117 -12.82 12.62 -15.07
CA ALA A 117 -13.90 13.59 -14.86
C ALA A 117 -13.54 14.75 -13.91
N VAL A 118 -12.61 14.54 -12.97
CA VAL A 118 -12.14 15.57 -12.03
C VAL A 118 -11.35 16.65 -12.77
N VAL A 119 -10.32 16.24 -13.52
CA VAL A 119 -9.49 17.14 -14.34
C VAL A 119 -10.36 17.91 -15.32
N THR A 120 -11.25 17.24 -16.05
CA THR A 120 -12.14 17.91 -17.02
C THR A 120 -12.97 19.02 -16.36
N ARG A 121 -13.52 18.77 -15.17
CA ARG A 121 -14.35 19.75 -14.44
C ARG A 121 -13.52 20.94 -13.95
N GLN A 122 -12.38 20.68 -13.31
CA GLN A 122 -11.50 21.74 -12.81
C GLN A 122 -10.95 22.61 -13.94
N LEU A 123 -10.63 21.99 -15.07
CA LEU A 123 -10.19 22.68 -16.26
C LEU A 123 -11.27 23.62 -16.81
N GLN A 124 -12.52 23.16 -16.85
CA GLN A 124 -13.65 24.00 -17.25
C GLN A 124 -13.82 25.20 -16.31
N GLN A 125 -13.70 24.99 -15.00
CA GLN A 125 -13.73 26.09 -14.01
C GLN A 125 -12.55 27.06 -14.19
N LEU A 126 -11.34 26.56 -14.49
CA LEU A 126 -10.19 27.40 -14.77
C LEU A 126 -10.44 28.25 -16.02
N MET A 127 -11.01 27.68 -17.07
CA MET A 127 -11.32 28.42 -18.29
C MET A 127 -12.38 29.50 -18.06
N GLU A 128 -13.44 29.22 -17.29
CA GLU A 128 -14.43 30.20 -16.89
C GLU A 128 -13.81 31.35 -16.07
N LEU A 129 -12.89 31.03 -15.15
CA LEU A 129 -12.18 32.03 -14.36
C LEU A 129 -11.27 32.90 -15.23
N LEU A 130 -10.55 32.27 -16.18
CA LEU A 130 -9.70 32.98 -17.12
C LEU A 130 -10.49 33.96 -17.98
N GLN A 131 -11.75 33.69 -18.34
CA GLN A 131 -12.59 34.63 -19.09
C GLN A 131 -12.83 35.95 -18.34
N GLN A 132 -12.80 35.95 -17.01
CA GLN A 132 -13.02 37.15 -16.18
C GLN A 132 -11.81 38.10 -16.12
N ARG A 133 -10.66 37.70 -16.71
CA ARG A 133 -9.40 38.48 -16.69
C ARG A 133 -9.55 39.89 -17.25
N THR A 134 -10.38 40.08 -18.27
CA THR A 134 -10.61 41.39 -18.90
C THR A 134 -11.29 42.37 -17.93
N THR A 135 -12.29 41.90 -17.19
CA THR A 135 -13.01 42.68 -16.17
C THR A 135 -12.08 43.09 -15.03
N VAL A 136 -11.27 42.16 -14.52
CA VAL A 136 -10.33 42.46 -13.42
C VAL A 136 -9.24 43.43 -13.88
N ARG A 137 -8.68 43.25 -15.07
CA ARG A 137 -7.69 44.17 -15.65
C ARG A 137 -8.26 45.58 -15.83
N ALA A 138 -9.51 45.71 -16.27
CA ALA A 138 -10.19 47.01 -16.38
C ALA A 138 -10.37 47.71 -15.02
N ALA A 139 -10.70 46.96 -13.97
CA ALA A 139 -10.77 47.49 -12.61
C ALA A 139 -9.40 47.96 -12.10
N VAL A 140 -8.34 47.18 -12.36
CA VAL A 140 -6.95 47.53 -12.03
C VAL A 140 -6.51 48.82 -12.73
N ASP A 141 -6.81 48.96 -14.03
CA ASP A 141 -6.44 50.15 -14.81
C ASP A 141 -7.15 51.42 -14.32
N GLN A 142 -8.33 51.26 -13.70
CA GLN A 142 -9.10 52.33 -13.03
C GLN A 142 -8.69 52.56 -11.57
N LEU A 143 -7.64 51.88 -11.08
CA LEU A 143 -7.18 51.92 -9.68
C LEU A 143 -8.27 51.54 -8.66
N ARG A 144 -9.24 50.72 -9.07
CA ARG A 144 -10.27 50.18 -8.17
C ARG A 144 -9.71 48.98 -7.40
N THR A 145 -10.08 48.90 -6.13
CA THR A 145 -9.66 47.81 -5.23
C THR A 145 -10.55 46.56 -5.31
N GLU A 146 -11.71 46.67 -5.94
CA GLU A 146 -12.66 45.57 -6.17
C GLU A 146 -12.91 45.35 -7.68
N PRO A 147 -12.91 44.10 -8.19
CA PRO A 147 -12.61 42.85 -7.45
C PRO A 147 -11.15 42.81 -7.00
N LYS A 148 -10.88 42.19 -5.84
CA LYS A 148 -9.51 42.04 -5.31
C LYS A 148 -8.60 41.31 -6.31
N ALA A 149 -7.88 42.08 -7.11
CA ALA A 149 -7.04 41.55 -8.19
C ALA A 149 -5.99 40.54 -7.70
N PHE A 150 -5.46 40.74 -6.49
CA PHE A 150 -4.53 39.81 -5.87
C PHE A 150 -5.15 38.41 -5.68
N ASP A 151 -6.36 38.35 -5.13
CA ASP A 151 -7.06 37.08 -4.86
C ASP A 151 -7.46 36.40 -6.17
N PHE A 152 -7.91 37.17 -7.16
CA PHE A 152 -8.26 36.65 -8.49
C PHE A 152 -7.10 35.93 -9.17
N TYR A 153 -5.94 36.57 -9.29
CA TYR A 153 -4.77 35.94 -9.90
C TYR A 153 -4.23 34.79 -9.05
N SER A 154 -4.32 34.89 -7.71
CA SER A 154 -3.93 33.80 -6.82
C SER A 154 -4.81 32.57 -7.03
N LYS A 155 -6.11 32.76 -7.29
CA LYS A 155 -7.05 31.68 -7.60
C LYS A 155 -6.75 31.01 -8.95
N ILE A 156 -6.43 31.79 -9.98
CA ILE A 156 -5.98 31.24 -11.28
C ILE A 156 -4.75 30.34 -11.07
N ASN A 157 -3.75 30.85 -10.35
CA ASN A 157 -2.52 30.10 -10.11
C ASN A 157 -2.78 28.83 -9.31
N ALA A 158 -3.56 28.92 -8.23
CA ALA A 158 -3.91 27.76 -7.41
C ALA A 158 -4.61 26.68 -8.24
N MET A 159 -5.67 27.04 -8.99
CA MET A 159 -6.40 26.08 -9.82
C MET A 159 -5.52 25.45 -10.91
N ALA A 160 -4.60 26.23 -11.52
CA ALA A 160 -3.67 25.68 -12.50
C ALA A 160 -2.67 24.69 -11.86
N LEU A 161 -2.17 24.98 -10.65
CA LEU A 161 -1.27 24.08 -9.92
C LEU A 161 -2.00 22.83 -9.39
N GLU A 162 -3.22 22.98 -8.88
CA GLU A 162 -4.09 21.87 -8.46
C GLU A 162 -4.38 20.93 -9.63
N LEU A 163 -4.63 21.48 -10.83
CA LEU A 163 -4.77 20.67 -12.05
C LEU A 163 -3.49 19.90 -12.41
N ILE A 164 -2.30 20.51 -12.24
CA ILE A 164 -1.03 19.81 -12.46
C ILE A 164 -0.87 18.68 -11.44
N GLU A 165 -1.25 18.90 -10.18
CA GLU A 165 -1.20 17.90 -9.12
C GLU A 165 -2.15 16.72 -9.40
N GLU A 166 -3.37 17.01 -9.87
CA GLU A 166 -4.33 15.99 -10.30
C GLU A 166 -3.82 15.21 -11.52
N LEU A 167 -3.24 15.90 -12.52
CA LEU A 167 -2.63 15.26 -13.68
C LEU A 167 -1.47 14.33 -13.30
N ALA A 168 -0.65 14.75 -12.33
CA ALA A 168 0.44 13.96 -11.78
C ALA A 168 -0.06 12.73 -11.00
N SER A 169 -1.17 12.86 -10.27
CA SER A 169 -1.77 11.75 -9.51
C SER A 169 -2.29 10.61 -10.41
N GLY A 170 -2.74 10.94 -11.62
CA GLY A 170 -3.23 9.95 -12.58
C GLY A 170 -2.15 9.34 -13.48
N VAL A 171 -0.86 9.56 -13.19
CA VAL A 171 0.25 8.87 -13.86
C VAL A 171 0.55 7.56 -13.13
N THR A 172 0.43 6.44 -13.85
CA THR A 172 0.68 5.08 -13.35
C THR A 172 2.16 4.73 -13.31
N ASP A 173 2.98 5.32 -14.19
CA ASP A 173 4.42 5.12 -14.20
C ASP A 173 5.09 5.73 -12.96
N ALA A 174 5.70 4.88 -12.13
CA ALA A 174 6.27 5.31 -10.86
C ALA A 174 7.40 6.35 -10.98
N ASN A 175 8.19 6.31 -12.06
CA ASN A 175 9.28 7.27 -12.26
C ASN A 175 8.73 8.63 -12.70
N ALA A 176 7.86 8.65 -13.71
CA ALA A 176 7.20 9.86 -14.19
C ALA A 176 6.32 10.51 -13.10
N ALA A 177 5.56 9.71 -12.34
CA ALA A 177 4.78 10.20 -11.20
C ALA A 177 5.68 10.85 -10.14
N ARG A 178 6.84 10.26 -9.82
CA ARG A 178 7.80 10.83 -8.88
C ARG A 178 8.40 12.15 -9.39
N GLN A 179 8.77 12.22 -10.67
CA GLN A 179 9.31 13.43 -11.30
C GLN A 179 8.27 14.55 -11.34
N LEU A 180 7.03 14.24 -11.73
CA LEU A 180 5.91 15.18 -11.72
C LEU A 180 5.62 15.71 -10.31
N ASN A 181 5.58 14.84 -9.30
CA ASN A 181 5.40 15.26 -7.90
C ASN A 181 6.56 16.12 -7.39
N THR A 182 7.79 15.83 -7.81
CA THR A 182 8.98 16.65 -7.53
C THR A 182 8.84 18.04 -8.13
N TRP A 183 8.37 18.12 -9.38
CA TRP A 183 8.11 19.38 -10.06
C TRP A 183 6.97 20.17 -9.43
N VAL A 184 5.83 19.55 -9.16
CA VAL A 184 4.66 20.14 -8.47
C VAL A 184 5.06 20.77 -7.14
N ALA A 185 5.88 20.08 -6.35
CA ALA A 185 6.39 20.60 -5.09
C ALA A 185 7.19 21.91 -5.27
N LEU A 186 8.05 22.00 -6.30
CA LEU A 186 8.77 23.23 -6.62
C LEU A 186 7.86 24.34 -7.11
N LEU A 187 6.82 24.01 -7.89
CA LEU A 187 5.84 24.99 -8.39
C LEU A 187 5.01 25.59 -7.25
N TRP A 188 4.52 24.77 -6.32
CA TRP A 188 3.85 25.26 -5.12
C TRP A 188 4.77 26.10 -4.24
N MET A 189 6.02 25.66 -4.05
CA MET A 189 7.00 26.45 -3.30
C MET A 189 7.27 27.81 -3.97
N LYS A 190 7.34 27.86 -5.31
CA LYS A 190 7.46 29.09 -6.12
C LYS A 190 6.25 30.01 -5.91
N GLU A 191 5.04 29.48 -5.95
CA GLU A 191 3.80 30.23 -5.78
C GLU A 191 3.67 30.82 -4.37
N ARG A 192 3.91 30.01 -3.33
CA ARG A 192 3.88 30.47 -1.93
C ARG A 192 4.95 31.52 -1.63
N ALA A 193 6.15 31.38 -2.19
CA ALA A 193 7.18 32.42 -2.11
C ALA A 193 6.73 33.72 -2.82
N GLY A 194 5.96 33.60 -3.91
CA GLY A 194 5.34 34.74 -4.60
C GLY A 194 4.28 35.45 -3.75
N GLN A 195 3.43 34.69 -3.05
CA GLN A 195 2.42 35.19 -2.12
C GLN A 195 3.06 35.86 -0.90
N GLU A 196 4.07 35.24 -0.30
CA GLU A 196 4.90 35.81 0.77
C GLU A 196 5.51 37.14 0.32
N ARG A 197 6.15 37.18 -0.86
CA ARG A 197 6.73 38.42 -1.41
C ARG A 197 5.69 39.52 -1.48
N GLY A 198 4.50 39.24 -2.03
CA GLY A 198 3.43 40.23 -2.19
C GLY A 198 2.89 40.73 -0.85
N ALA A 199 2.61 39.81 0.09
CA ALA A 199 2.09 40.12 1.40
C ALA A 199 3.09 40.97 2.21
N LEU A 200 4.36 40.57 2.25
CA LEU A 200 5.40 41.29 2.97
C LEU A 200 5.80 42.61 2.32
N ASN A 201 5.78 42.71 0.99
CA ASN A 201 6.00 43.97 0.30
C ASN A 201 4.95 45.01 0.73
N ALA A 202 3.68 44.60 0.83
CA ALA A 202 2.61 45.48 1.28
C ALA A 202 2.73 45.89 2.77
N VAL A 203 3.36 45.06 3.60
CA VAL A 203 3.69 45.37 5.00
C VAL A 203 4.84 46.37 5.08
N PHE A 204 5.92 46.15 4.32
CA PHE A 204 7.08 47.05 4.32
C PHE A 204 6.79 48.41 3.68
N THR A 205 5.90 48.48 2.68
CA THR A 205 5.49 49.77 2.11
C THR A 205 4.59 50.58 3.06
N ARG A 206 3.72 49.94 3.84
CA ARG A 206 2.74 50.62 4.71
C ARG A 206 3.19 50.80 6.15
N GLY A 207 4.17 50.02 6.62
CA GLY A 207 4.63 50.02 8.02
C GLY A 207 3.68 49.31 9.00
N GLU A 208 2.53 48.82 8.53
CA GLU A 208 1.50 48.19 9.35
C GLU A 208 1.39 46.69 9.03
N LEU A 209 1.25 45.86 10.07
CA LEU A 209 1.03 44.41 9.97
C LEU A 209 -0.20 44.05 10.79
N SER A 210 -1.30 43.70 10.14
CA SER A 210 -2.49 43.20 10.83
C SER A 210 -2.34 41.73 11.25
N SER A 211 -3.09 41.30 12.25
CA SER A 211 -3.10 39.90 12.72
C SER A 211 -3.51 38.91 11.61
N GLN A 212 -4.40 39.32 10.69
CA GLN A 212 -4.79 38.51 9.54
C GLN A 212 -3.65 38.35 8.54
N GLN A 213 -2.93 39.43 8.23
CA GLN A 213 -1.77 39.37 7.33
C GLN A 213 -0.62 38.55 7.94
N LYS A 214 -0.41 38.63 9.26
CA LYS A 214 0.57 37.80 9.98
C LYS A 214 0.28 36.31 9.78
N ARG A 215 -0.97 35.88 10.03
CA ARG A 215 -1.38 34.47 9.82
C ARG A 215 -1.12 34.00 8.39
N ALA A 216 -1.55 34.78 7.40
CA ALA A 216 -1.34 34.44 5.99
C ALA A 216 0.16 34.33 5.62
N ILE A 217 1.01 35.24 6.13
CA ILE A 217 2.46 35.19 5.88
C ILE A 217 3.08 33.94 6.51
N ILE A 218 2.71 33.59 7.74
CA ILE A 218 3.20 32.38 8.42
C ILE A 218 2.77 31.14 7.64
N GLU A 219 1.50 31.05 7.26
CA GLU A 219 0.96 29.96 6.44
C GLU A 219 1.75 29.80 5.13
N TYR A 220 2.04 30.90 4.42
CA TYR A 220 2.86 30.84 3.20
C TYR A 220 4.30 30.38 3.46
N ILE A 221 4.88 30.69 4.62
CA ILE A 221 6.24 30.24 4.97
C ILE A 221 6.22 28.75 5.32
N THR A 222 5.26 28.31 6.13
CA THR A 222 5.08 26.90 6.51
C THR A 222 4.83 26.03 5.29
N ASP A 223 3.94 26.45 4.39
CA ASP A 223 3.67 25.71 3.15
C ASP A 223 4.91 25.57 2.26
N GLN A 224 5.77 26.59 2.21
CA GLN A 224 7.04 26.49 1.48
C GLN A 224 7.96 25.43 2.08
N GLU A 225 8.03 25.33 3.41
CA GLU A 225 8.85 24.33 4.10
C GLU A 225 8.31 22.91 3.91
N LEU A 226 6.98 22.75 3.95
CA LEU A 226 6.33 21.47 3.65
C LEU A 226 6.61 21.03 2.20
N LYS A 227 6.44 21.93 1.23
CA LYS A 227 6.71 21.62 -0.19
C LYS A 227 8.21 21.42 -0.45
N GLN A 228 9.11 22.09 0.27
CA GLN A 228 10.55 21.80 0.25
C GLN A 228 10.84 20.38 0.74
N LYS A 229 10.25 19.94 1.85
CA LYS A 229 10.41 18.55 2.33
C LYS A 229 9.88 17.53 1.31
N SER A 230 8.71 17.80 0.72
CA SER A 230 8.14 16.96 -0.34
C SER A 230 9.06 16.85 -1.56
N PHE A 231 9.64 17.98 -2.00
CA PHE A 231 10.65 17.99 -3.05
C PHE A 231 11.86 17.14 -2.67
N LEU A 232 12.47 17.37 -1.50
CA LEU A 232 13.67 16.64 -1.07
C LEU A 232 13.45 15.14 -0.93
N ARG A 233 12.22 14.70 -0.58
CA ARG A 233 11.86 13.29 -0.50
C ARG A 233 11.86 12.62 -1.87
N ASN A 234 11.31 13.29 -2.88
CA ASN A 234 11.06 12.71 -4.20
C ASN A 234 12.20 12.97 -5.22
N ALA A 235 12.98 14.04 -5.02
CA ALA A 235 14.03 14.48 -5.94
C ALA A 235 15.21 13.52 -6.03
N THR A 236 15.80 13.42 -7.22
CA THR A 236 17.04 12.67 -7.48
C THR A 236 18.26 13.34 -6.84
N ALA A 237 19.39 12.62 -6.77
CA ALA A 237 20.63 13.17 -6.20
C ALA A 237 21.11 14.43 -6.94
N ASP A 238 21.01 14.44 -8.27
CA ASP A 238 21.40 15.58 -9.11
C ASP A 238 20.47 16.78 -8.90
N GLN A 239 19.16 16.53 -8.80
CA GLN A 239 18.17 17.57 -8.52
C GLN A 239 18.33 18.18 -7.14
N ARG A 240 18.65 17.37 -6.11
CA ARG A 240 18.98 17.87 -4.77
C ARG A 240 20.24 18.72 -4.78
N THR A 241 21.26 18.27 -5.50
CA THR A 241 22.53 19.01 -5.65
C THR A 241 22.29 20.36 -6.34
N LEU A 242 21.51 20.38 -7.42
CA LEU A 242 21.13 21.62 -8.11
C LEU A 242 20.31 22.53 -7.19
N TYR A 243 19.32 21.98 -6.49
CA TYR A 243 18.53 22.72 -5.50
C TYR A 243 19.42 23.37 -4.45
N GLN A 244 20.35 22.60 -3.89
CA GLN A 244 21.30 23.06 -2.88
C GLN A 244 22.23 24.14 -3.45
N GLN A 245 22.78 23.97 -4.65
CA GLN A 245 23.60 25.00 -5.32
C GLN A 245 22.83 26.30 -5.59
N GLN A 246 21.54 26.22 -5.95
CA GLN A 246 20.73 27.40 -6.24
C GLN A 246 20.23 28.09 -4.96
N LEU A 247 19.99 27.35 -3.87
CA LEU A 247 19.34 27.83 -2.66
C LEU A 247 20.24 27.90 -1.41
N GLU A 248 21.44 27.32 -1.39
CA GLU A 248 22.52 27.65 -0.45
C GLU A 248 23.35 28.82 -1.01
N SER A 249 22.70 29.95 -1.23
CA SER A 249 23.35 31.18 -1.68
C SER A 249 23.06 32.33 -0.73
N LYS A 250 23.93 33.35 -0.71
CA LYS A 250 23.76 34.61 0.05
C LYS A 250 22.37 35.26 -0.13
N VAL A 251 21.64 34.91 -1.20
CA VAL A 251 20.28 35.38 -1.48
C VAL A 251 19.25 34.76 -0.54
N VAL A 252 19.41 33.50 -0.14
CA VAL A 252 18.48 32.81 0.77
C VAL A 252 18.70 33.25 2.22
N ASP A 253 19.95 33.46 2.64
CA ASP A 253 20.27 34.07 3.94
C ASP A 253 19.65 35.46 4.09
N ALA A 254 19.58 36.22 3.00
CA ALA A 254 18.91 37.50 2.98
C ALA A 254 17.38 37.36 3.19
N VAL A 255 16.70 36.39 2.58
CA VAL A 255 15.26 36.15 2.86
C VAL A 255 15.05 35.69 4.31
N LEU A 256 15.83 34.73 4.78
CA LEU A 256 15.73 34.17 6.13
C LEU A 256 15.97 35.22 7.22
N SER A 257 16.97 36.09 7.03
CA SER A 257 17.22 37.20 7.96
C SER A 257 16.05 38.19 8.04
N ARG A 258 15.34 38.46 6.93
CA ARG A 258 14.14 39.32 6.96
C ARG A 258 12.93 38.61 7.59
N ARG A 259 12.78 37.29 7.42
CA ARG A 259 11.80 36.48 8.16
C ARG A 259 12.04 36.52 9.67
N MET A 260 13.30 36.41 10.10
CA MET A 260 13.66 36.52 11.52
C MET A 260 13.38 37.91 12.10
N LEU A 261 13.60 38.98 11.32
CA LEU A 261 13.26 40.35 11.74
C LEU A 261 11.75 40.53 11.97
N LEU A 262 10.90 39.94 11.11
CA LEU A 262 9.45 39.93 11.31
C LEU A 262 9.03 39.18 12.58
N GLN A 263 9.68 38.05 12.86
CA GLN A 263 9.43 37.27 14.08
C GLN A 263 9.86 38.04 15.35
N SER A 264 10.96 38.79 15.30
CA SER A 264 11.48 39.58 16.44
C SER A 264 10.66 40.84 16.78
N ARG A 265 9.73 41.25 15.90
CA ARG A 265 8.97 42.52 16.03
C ARG A 265 8.01 42.52 17.22
N GLU A 266 7.40 41.38 17.53
CA GLU A 266 6.43 41.25 18.63
C GLU A 266 7.11 41.49 19.98
N GLU A 267 8.26 40.85 20.17
CA GLU A 267 9.10 41.04 21.35
C GLU A 267 9.59 42.49 21.48
N LYS A 268 9.99 43.13 20.36
CA LYS A 268 10.37 44.56 20.36
C LYS A 268 9.20 45.51 20.69
N LEU A 269 8.01 45.27 20.15
CA LEU A 269 6.84 46.12 20.39
C LEU A 269 6.29 45.95 21.82
N ASP A 270 6.30 44.74 22.35
CA ASP A 270 5.95 44.44 23.74
C ASP A 270 6.90 45.16 24.71
N LEU A 271 8.22 44.99 24.51
CA LEU A 271 9.22 45.70 25.31
C LEU A 271 9.12 47.23 25.16
N LEU A 272 8.78 47.75 23.98
CA LEU A 272 8.55 49.18 23.77
C LEU A 272 7.32 49.67 24.55
N GLY A 273 6.25 48.86 24.59
CA GLY A 273 5.07 49.11 25.41
C GLY A 273 5.42 49.18 26.90
N GLN A 274 6.17 48.19 27.40
CA GLN A 274 6.66 48.14 28.78
C GLN A 274 7.56 49.34 29.09
N LEU A 275 8.47 49.71 28.19
CA LEU A 275 9.37 50.86 28.33
C LEU A 275 8.59 52.18 28.43
N LYS A 276 7.56 52.37 27.58
CA LYS A 276 6.68 53.54 27.62
C LYS A 276 5.86 53.62 28.92
N ALA A 277 5.35 52.47 29.39
CA ALA A 277 4.58 52.40 30.63
C ALA A 277 5.44 52.75 31.86
N GLU A 278 6.64 52.15 31.96
CA GLU A 278 7.57 52.41 33.08
C GLU A 278 8.14 53.82 33.07
N MET A 279 8.20 54.50 31.92
CA MET A 279 8.62 55.90 31.85
C MET A 279 7.47 56.90 32.09
N GLY A 280 6.24 56.55 31.73
CA GLY A 280 5.10 57.45 31.62
C GLY A 280 4.35 57.75 32.93
N TYR A 281 3.03 57.96 32.80
CA TYR A 281 2.15 58.31 33.92
C TYR A 281 2.05 57.15 34.92
N GLY A 282 2.51 57.38 36.15
CA GLY A 282 2.61 56.35 37.20
C GLY A 282 3.97 55.65 37.25
N GLY A 283 4.78 55.83 36.20
CA GLY A 283 6.15 55.36 36.07
C GLY A 283 7.21 56.31 36.63
N LEU A 284 8.45 56.15 36.19
CA LEU A 284 9.65 56.81 36.70
C LEU A 284 9.54 58.33 36.68
N ILE A 285 9.17 58.93 35.54
CA ILE A 285 9.10 60.39 35.38
C ILE A 285 8.02 60.98 36.29
N HIS A 286 6.86 60.32 36.40
CA HIS A 286 5.78 60.76 37.28
C HIS A 286 6.17 60.65 38.77
N ASN A 287 6.79 59.54 39.18
CA ASN A 287 7.25 59.36 40.56
C ASN A 287 8.38 60.35 40.91
N PHE A 288 9.24 60.69 39.94
CA PHE A 288 10.27 61.70 40.10
C PHE A 288 9.68 63.09 40.36
N LYS A 289 8.70 63.52 39.55
CA LYS A 289 7.99 64.79 39.78
C LYS A 289 7.32 64.83 41.16
N ASN A 290 6.70 63.73 41.57
CA ASN A 290 6.12 63.62 42.91
C ASN A 290 7.17 63.65 44.02
N TYR A 291 8.35 63.09 43.78
CA TYR A 291 9.46 63.14 44.73
C TYR A 291 10.02 64.56 44.88
N VAL A 292 10.21 65.29 43.78
CA VAL A 292 10.61 66.71 43.78
C VAL A 292 9.63 67.58 44.58
N LEU A 293 8.33 67.36 44.39
CA LEU A 293 7.29 68.16 45.05
C LEU A 293 7.08 67.81 46.53
N ARG A 294 7.28 66.55 46.93
CA ARG A 294 6.86 66.06 48.26
C ARG A 294 8.00 65.60 49.16
N GLY A 295 9.21 65.40 48.63
CA GLY A 295 10.41 65.01 49.40
C GLY A 295 10.35 63.67 50.13
N SER A 296 9.32 62.85 49.88
CA SER A 296 9.07 61.61 50.64
C SER A 296 9.93 60.44 50.13
N GLU A 297 10.58 59.72 51.04
CA GLU A 297 11.43 58.55 50.76
C GLU A 297 10.70 57.46 49.93
N LYS A 298 9.38 57.32 50.09
CA LYS A 298 8.55 56.41 49.27
C LYS A 298 8.67 56.67 47.76
N TYR A 299 8.72 57.93 47.34
CA TYR A 299 8.81 58.26 45.91
C TYR A 299 10.24 58.11 45.39
N LYS A 300 11.26 58.38 46.21
CA LYS A 300 12.66 58.09 45.90
C LYS A 300 12.90 56.61 45.60
N GLN A 301 12.39 55.71 46.46
CA GLN A 301 12.48 54.27 46.24
C GLN A 301 11.72 53.83 44.97
N ARG A 302 10.59 54.48 44.64
CA ARG A 302 9.86 54.20 43.40
C ARG A 302 10.60 54.67 42.14
N VAL A 303 11.30 55.81 42.20
CA VAL A 303 12.19 56.25 41.12
C VAL A 303 13.33 55.27 40.93
N GLU A 304 13.93 54.76 42.02
CA GLU A 304 14.98 53.74 41.97
C GLU A 304 14.51 52.45 41.29
N MET A 305 13.38 51.91 41.75
CA MET A 305 12.81 50.70 41.17
C MET A 305 12.43 50.89 39.69
N GLY A 306 11.85 52.04 39.35
CA GLY A 306 11.54 52.40 37.96
C GLY A 306 12.81 52.44 37.10
N TYR A 307 13.90 53.01 37.61
CA TYR A 307 15.17 53.10 36.90
C TYR A 307 15.74 51.72 36.59
N GLN A 308 15.76 50.82 37.58
CA GLN A 308 16.23 49.44 37.39
C GLN A 308 15.35 48.68 36.40
N ARG A 309 14.02 48.83 36.46
CA ARG A 309 13.10 48.18 35.50
C ARG A 309 13.31 48.67 34.08
N VAL A 310 13.45 49.99 33.87
CA VAL A 310 13.76 50.55 32.56
C VAL A 310 15.09 50.00 32.04
N ARG A 311 16.12 49.91 32.88
CA ARG A 311 17.41 49.33 32.50
C ARG A 311 17.30 47.86 32.09
N THR A 312 16.58 47.03 32.85
CA THR A 312 16.35 45.62 32.50
C THR A 312 15.60 45.48 31.17
N ILE A 313 14.61 46.34 30.90
CA ILE A 313 13.89 46.33 29.61
C ILE A 313 14.85 46.68 28.46
N ILE A 314 15.72 47.68 28.65
CA ILE A 314 16.76 48.04 27.66
C ILE A 314 17.77 46.90 27.46
N GLU A 315 18.18 46.22 28.52
CA GLU A 315 19.06 45.04 28.42
C GLU A 315 18.38 43.90 27.65
N ARG A 316 17.08 43.63 27.88
CA ARG A 316 16.30 42.66 27.10
C ARG A 316 16.20 43.04 25.64
N PHE A 317 16.00 44.32 25.32
CA PHE A 317 16.07 44.80 23.93
C PHE A 317 17.38 44.37 23.27
N HIS A 318 18.53 44.59 23.92
CA HIS A 318 19.84 44.21 23.38
C HIS A 318 20.06 42.68 23.19
N THR A 319 19.24 41.83 23.81
CA THR A 319 19.29 40.37 23.60
C THR A 319 18.55 39.89 22.36
N ILE A 320 17.69 40.74 21.77
CA ILE A 320 16.92 40.40 20.57
C ILE A 320 17.85 40.37 19.35
N LYS A 321 17.84 39.25 18.62
CA LYS A 321 18.57 39.13 17.35
C LYS A 321 18.01 40.12 16.33
N GLY A 322 18.87 41.00 15.79
CA GLY A 322 18.51 41.96 14.74
C GLY A 322 18.11 43.36 15.23
N ILE A 323 18.66 43.83 16.36
CA ILE A 323 18.65 45.26 16.69
C ILE A 323 19.54 46.04 15.71
N THR A 324 19.04 47.15 15.18
CA THR A 324 19.81 48.03 14.29
C THR A 324 20.72 48.96 15.10
N ALA A 325 21.76 49.52 14.47
CA ALA A 325 22.62 50.50 15.11
C ALA A 325 21.85 51.75 15.56
N GLU A 326 20.84 52.15 14.79
CA GLU A 326 19.95 53.28 15.08
C GLU A 326 19.02 52.99 16.27
N GLU A 327 18.44 51.78 16.35
CA GLU A 327 17.66 51.33 17.50
C GLU A 327 18.51 51.26 18.78
N SER A 328 19.76 50.79 18.67
CA SER A 328 20.70 50.75 19.78
C SER A 328 21.07 52.15 20.27
N GLU A 329 21.20 53.13 19.36
CA GLU A 329 21.44 54.52 19.70
C GLU A 329 20.24 55.13 20.42
N TRP A 330 19.02 54.88 19.95
CA TRP A 330 17.79 55.33 20.62
C TRP A 330 17.63 54.73 22.02
N LEU A 331 17.92 53.43 22.19
CA LEU A 331 17.91 52.80 23.51
C LEU A 331 18.95 53.42 24.44
N SER A 332 20.14 53.76 23.92
CA SER A 332 21.17 54.47 24.67
C SER A 332 20.73 55.89 25.06
N GLN A 333 20.02 56.61 24.19
CA GLN A 333 19.47 57.93 24.51
C GLN A 333 18.39 57.84 25.60
N VAL A 334 17.53 56.81 25.55
CA VAL A 334 16.54 56.55 26.62
C VAL A 334 17.27 56.24 27.93
N ALA A 335 18.25 55.35 27.93
CA ALA A 335 19.04 55.01 29.11
C ALA A 335 19.72 56.25 29.74
N GLN A 336 20.31 57.12 28.91
CA GLN A 336 20.99 58.33 29.37
C GLN A 336 20.05 59.34 30.04
N VAL A 337 18.84 59.53 29.50
CA VAL A 337 17.84 60.40 30.12
C VAL A 337 17.32 59.80 31.43
N MET A 338 17.15 58.48 31.51
CA MET A 338 16.76 57.82 32.76
C MET A 338 17.83 57.91 33.84
N GLU A 339 19.10 57.87 33.46
CA GLU A 339 20.23 58.14 34.35
C GLU A 339 20.18 59.57 34.90
N GLN A 340 19.84 60.57 34.09
CA GLN A 340 19.67 61.95 34.55
C GLN A 340 18.53 62.08 35.58
N TYR A 341 17.42 61.37 35.39
CA TYR A 341 16.34 61.31 36.38
C TYR A 341 16.79 60.62 37.68
N HIS A 342 17.57 59.55 37.59
CA HIS A 342 18.11 58.85 38.77
C HIS A 342 19.10 59.74 39.55
N GLN A 343 20.06 60.37 38.87
CA GLN A 343 21.00 61.32 39.49
C GLN A 343 20.30 62.56 40.04
N GLY A 344 19.30 63.08 39.32
CA GLY A 344 18.45 64.16 39.80
C GLY A 344 17.78 63.80 41.13
N ALA A 345 17.37 62.53 41.31
CA ALA A 345 16.68 62.10 42.54
C ALA A 345 17.66 62.05 43.71
N GLN A 346 18.93 61.70 43.46
CA GLN A 346 19.98 61.78 44.47
C GLN A 346 20.28 63.23 44.88
N GLN A 347 20.28 64.16 43.92
CA GLN A 347 20.45 65.60 44.20
C GLN A 347 19.27 66.17 45.00
N VAL A 348 18.04 65.81 44.64
CA VAL A 348 16.82 66.13 45.41
C VAL A 348 16.95 65.64 46.86
N ALA A 349 17.44 64.41 47.06
CA ALA A 349 17.67 63.86 48.40
C ALA A 349 18.70 64.68 49.19
N ALA A 350 19.78 65.15 48.55
CA ALA A 350 20.81 65.97 49.18
C ALA A 350 20.31 67.38 49.55
N ILE A 351 19.36 67.95 48.78
CA ILE A 351 18.76 69.26 49.06
C ILE A 351 17.76 69.18 50.23
N PHE A 352 16.89 68.16 50.25
CA PHE A 352 15.97 67.93 51.37
C PHE A 352 16.72 67.59 52.67
N ALA A 353 17.85 66.89 52.61
CA ALA A 353 18.71 66.63 53.78
C ALA A 353 19.33 67.90 54.41
N LYS A 354 19.35 69.02 53.69
CA LYS A 354 19.83 70.33 54.16
C LYS A 354 18.70 71.31 54.55
N ASN A 355 17.48 70.83 54.76
CA ASN A 355 16.26 71.63 55.01
C ASN A 355 15.89 72.59 53.86
N GLY A 356 16.21 72.25 52.61
CA GLY A 356 15.76 73.02 51.43
C GLY A 356 14.27 72.85 51.12
N ASP A 357 13.63 73.92 50.65
CA ASP A 357 12.25 73.96 50.12
C ASP A 357 12.20 73.40 48.67
N SER A 358 11.07 72.80 48.29
CA SER A 358 10.69 72.47 46.90
C SER A 358 11.09 73.50 45.82
N ARG A 359 11.10 74.83 46.13
CA ARG A 359 11.58 75.89 45.23
C ARG A 359 13.10 75.84 44.97
N ALA A 360 13.89 75.43 45.96
CA ALA A 360 15.34 75.25 45.80
C ALA A 360 15.65 74.00 44.95
N VAL A 361 14.79 72.98 45.03
CA VAL A 361 14.89 71.78 44.20
C VAL A 361 14.56 72.09 42.74
N ASP A 362 13.48 72.83 42.46
CA ASP A 362 13.05 73.20 41.09
C ASP A 362 14.07 74.10 40.35
N GLN A 363 14.81 74.94 41.08
CA GLN A 363 15.90 75.74 40.50
C GLN A 363 17.18 74.96 40.21
N THR A 364 17.39 73.81 40.87
CA THR A 364 18.65 73.06 40.82
C THR A 364 18.57 71.80 39.94
N VAL A 365 17.42 71.12 39.91
CA VAL A 365 17.26 69.84 39.23
C VAL A 365 16.27 69.96 38.08
N LYS A 366 16.79 70.14 36.86
CA LYS A 366 16.02 70.11 35.61
C LYS A 366 16.50 68.95 34.74
N VAL A 367 15.60 68.07 34.35
CA VAL A 367 15.85 66.96 33.41
C VAL A 367 15.01 67.18 32.18
N ASP A 368 15.62 67.11 30.99
CA ASP A 368 14.93 67.23 29.69
C ASP A 368 14.57 65.84 29.17
N ASP A 369 13.28 65.54 29.10
CA ASP A 369 12.73 64.28 28.58
C ASP A 369 12.54 64.26 27.05
N SER A 370 12.76 65.38 26.37
CA SER A 370 12.61 65.50 24.91
C SER A 370 13.43 64.49 24.10
N PRO A 371 14.71 64.19 24.45
CA PRO A 371 15.51 63.21 23.71
C PRO A 371 14.94 61.78 23.84
N ALA A 372 14.53 61.37 25.05
CA ALA A 372 13.95 60.05 25.28
C ALA A 372 12.58 59.89 24.60
N LEU A 373 11.74 60.92 24.61
CA LEU A 373 10.45 60.90 23.91
C LEU A 373 10.63 60.78 22.38
N LYS A 374 11.62 61.47 21.80
CA LYS A 374 11.96 61.30 20.38
C LYS A 374 12.50 59.89 20.08
N ALA A 375 13.38 59.37 20.92
CA ALA A 375 13.92 58.01 20.79
C ALA A 375 12.82 56.93 20.88
N LEU A 376 11.85 57.09 21.81
CA LEU A 376 10.68 56.20 21.93
C LEU A 376 9.71 56.27 20.73
N GLN A 377 9.62 57.43 20.08
CA GLN A 377 8.88 57.58 18.81
C GLN A 377 9.63 56.91 17.65
N GLY A 378 10.96 56.96 17.67
CA GLY A 378 11.84 56.25 16.71
C GLY A 378 11.73 54.73 16.82
N LEU A 379 11.84 54.18 18.03
CA LEU A 379 11.75 52.74 18.31
C LEU A 379 10.43 52.08 17.89
N GLY A 380 9.37 52.88 17.69
CA GLY A 380 8.08 52.41 17.19
C GLY A 380 7.94 52.39 15.66
N LYS A 381 8.90 52.95 14.92
CA LYS A 381 8.93 52.94 13.46
C LYS A 381 9.73 51.73 12.97
N LEU A 382 9.27 51.13 11.86
CA LEU A 382 10.05 50.14 11.09
C LEU A 382 11.26 50.85 10.43
N SER A 383 12.26 51.23 11.21
CA SER A 383 13.52 51.72 10.66
C SER A 383 14.34 50.53 10.14
N GLY A 384 14.57 50.49 8.83
CA GLY A 384 15.54 49.58 8.20
C GLY A 384 15.00 48.58 7.18
N MET A 385 13.74 48.63 6.75
CA MET A 385 13.22 47.72 5.71
C MET A 385 12.67 48.47 4.50
N ASP A 386 13.51 48.58 3.47
CA ASP A 386 13.09 49.04 2.15
C ASP A 386 12.26 47.95 1.45
N ALA A 387 11.02 48.29 1.11
CA ALA A 387 10.15 47.41 0.32
C ALA A 387 10.79 47.05 -1.04
N GLY A 388 11.59 47.95 -1.62
CA GLY A 388 12.35 47.71 -2.84
C GLY A 388 13.40 46.61 -2.67
N GLU A 389 14.17 46.65 -1.59
CA GLU A 389 15.17 45.64 -1.25
C GLU A 389 14.55 44.26 -0.98
N TRP A 390 13.45 44.19 -0.20
CA TRP A 390 12.70 42.96 0.00
C TRP A 390 12.21 42.38 -1.32
N PHE A 391 11.58 43.21 -2.15
CA PHE A 391 11.10 42.80 -3.47
C PHE A 391 12.23 42.21 -4.32
N LYS A 392 13.42 42.82 -4.29
CA LYS A 392 14.61 42.35 -5.01
C LYS A 392 15.08 40.98 -4.51
N VAL A 393 15.27 40.81 -3.21
CA VAL A 393 15.79 39.57 -2.61
C VAL A 393 14.78 38.42 -2.74
N ALA A 394 13.51 38.66 -2.46
CA ALA A 394 12.45 37.66 -2.61
C ALA A 394 12.29 37.24 -4.09
N THR A 395 12.37 38.19 -5.02
CA THR A 395 12.36 37.87 -6.47
C THR A 395 13.57 37.04 -6.87
N ALA A 396 14.76 37.33 -6.34
CA ALA A 396 15.95 36.54 -6.61
C ALA A 396 15.80 35.09 -6.11
N ARG A 397 15.23 34.86 -4.93
CA ARG A 397 14.92 33.50 -4.43
C ARG A 397 13.90 32.77 -5.30
N ILE A 398 12.80 33.44 -5.69
CA ILE A 398 11.80 32.87 -6.60
C ILE A 398 12.44 32.46 -7.93
N SER A 399 13.35 33.28 -8.48
CA SER A 399 14.09 32.95 -9.71
C SER A 399 14.99 31.73 -9.55
N ARG A 400 15.61 31.52 -8.38
CA ARG A 400 16.40 30.30 -8.09
C ARG A 400 15.52 29.06 -8.06
N ILE A 401 14.36 29.14 -7.40
CA ILE A 401 13.37 28.05 -7.38
C ILE A 401 12.91 27.73 -8.81
N LYS A 402 12.66 28.76 -9.62
CA LYS A 402 12.26 28.61 -11.03
C LYS A 402 13.30 27.84 -11.84
N ILE A 403 14.60 28.11 -11.65
CA ILE A 403 15.67 27.40 -12.38
C ILE A 403 15.60 25.89 -12.08
N VAL A 404 15.47 25.53 -10.81
CA VAL A 404 15.36 24.12 -10.41
C VAL A 404 14.08 23.51 -10.99
N ALA A 405 12.94 24.21 -10.88
CA ALA A 405 11.66 23.73 -11.41
C ALA A 405 11.70 23.51 -12.93
N GLN A 406 12.35 24.42 -13.67
CA GLN A 406 12.50 24.31 -15.11
C GLN A 406 13.36 23.11 -15.48
N GLN A 407 14.49 22.90 -14.80
CA GLN A 407 15.35 21.74 -15.05
C GLN A 407 14.59 20.42 -14.83
N VAL A 408 13.86 20.30 -13.71
CA VAL A 408 13.06 19.11 -13.41
C VAL A 408 11.99 18.90 -14.48
N SER A 409 11.30 19.97 -14.89
CA SER A 409 10.33 19.92 -15.99
C SER A 409 10.95 19.41 -17.30
N ASP A 410 12.07 20.01 -17.71
CA ASP A 410 12.74 19.68 -18.97
C ASP A 410 13.26 18.23 -18.96
N GLU A 411 13.82 17.77 -17.84
CA GLU A 411 14.20 16.37 -17.62
C GLU A 411 13.01 15.42 -17.71
N THR A 412 11.88 15.78 -17.07
CA THR A 412 10.66 14.96 -17.07
C THR A 412 10.10 14.79 -18.49
N VAL A 413 10.06 15.88 -19.26
CA VAL A 413 9.63 15.86 -20.67
C VAL A 413 10.57 15.00 -21.51
N LEU A 414 11.88 15.21 -21.37
CA LEU A 414 12.88 14.50 -22.16
C LEU A 414 12.89 12.99 -21.85
N ASP A 415 12.83 12.60 -20.57
CA ASP A 415 12.80 11.21 -20.13
C ASP A 415 11.56 10.50 -20.68
N SER A 416 10.39 11.13 -20.57
CA SER A 416 9.13 10.58 -21.10
C SER A 416 9.18 10.38 -22.62
N GLN A 417 9.76 11.33 -23.37
CA GLN A 417 9.91 11.22 -24.82
C GLN A 417 10.95 10.18 -25.25
N MET A 418 12.07 10.07 -24.53
CA MET A 418 13.08 9.04 -24.80
C MET A 418 12.53 7.65 -24.56
N ARG A 419 11.74 7.48 -23.49
CA ARG A 419 11.09 6.22 -23.17
C ARG A 419 10.07 5.80 -24.24
N LEU A 420 9.27 6.75 -24.75
CA LEU A 420 8.36 6.48 -25.87
C LEU A 420 9.12 5.96 -27.11
N LYS A 421 10.22 6.62 -27.50
CA LYS A 421 11.04 6.18 -28.65
C LYS A 421 11.71 4.81 -28.43
N GLU A 422 12.11 4.52 -27.19
CA GLU A 422 12.69 3.21 -26.86
C GLU A 422 11.68 2.09 -27.05
N ILE A 423 10.44 2.28 -26.56
CA ILE A 423 9.35 1.31 -26.71
C ILE A 423 8.96 1.16 -28.18
N GLU A 424 8.82 2.27 -28.93
CA GLU A 424 8.57 2.21 -30.38
C GLU A 424 9.65 1.40 -31.12
N ARG A 425 10.93 1.59 -30.76
CA ARG A 425 12.04 0.85 -31.36
C ARG A 425 11.97 -0.64 -31.02
N GLN A 426 11.69 -0.99 -29.76
CA GLN A 426 11.55 -2.38 -29.33
C GLN A 426 10.40 -3.08 -30.05
N PHE A 427 9.27 -2.39 -30.20
CA PHE A 427 8.11 -2.89 -30.94
C PHE A 427 8.45 -3.22 -32.41
N VAL A 428 9.17 -2.34 -33.10
CA VAL A 428 9.61 -2.59 -34.48
C VAL A 428 10.57 -3.79 -34.57
N ILE A 429 11.51 -3.92 -33.62
CA ILE A 429 12.45 -5.05 -33.56
C ILE A 429 11.71 -6.37 -33.31
N LEU A 430 10.74 -6.39 -32.39
CA LEU A 430 9.92 -7.56 -32.09
C LEU A 430 9.20 -8.05 -33.37
N VAL A 431 8.49 -7.16 -34.06
CA VAL A 431 7.74 -7.49 -35.29
C VAL A 431 8.69 -8.01 -36.39
N ALA A 432 9.86 -7.40 -36.56
CA ALA A 432 10.84 -7.84 -37.55
C ALA A 432 11.41 -9.24 -37.24
N SER A 433 11.69 -9.53 -35.97
CA SER A 433 12.22 -10.84 -35.53
C SER A 433 11.22 -11.99 -35.74
N ILE A 434 9.93 -11.73 -35.54
CA ILE A 434 8.85 -12.70 -35.78
C ILE A 434 8.73 -13.03 -37.27
N MET A 435 8.78 -12.03 -38.15
CA MET A 435 8.72 -12.24 -39.60
C MET A 435 9.90 -13.05 -40.12
N LEU A 436 11.10 -12.82 -39.59
CA LEU A 436 12.30 -13.59 -39.93
C LEU A 436 12.15 -15.07 -39.55
N LEU A 437 11.67 -15.33 -38.32
CA LEU A 437 11.55 -16.69 -37.79
C LEU A 437 10.52 -17.54 -38.58
N LEU A 438 9.39 -16.94 -38.95
CA LEU A 438 8.38 -17.58 -39.82
C LEU A 438 8.94 -17.93 -41.21
N GLY A 439 9.78 -17.06 -41.78
CA GLY A 439 10.44 -17.29 -43.08
C GLY A 439 11.41 -18.48 -43.05
N VAL A 440 12.18 -18.64 -41.98
CA VAL A 440 13.14 -19.74 -41.82
C VAL A 440 12.44 -21.09 -41.69
N VAL A 441 11.35 -21.17 -40.91
CA VAL A 441 10.58 -22.41 -40.73
C VAL A 441 9.98 -22.90 -42.06
N LEU A 442 9.46 -21.97 -42.88
CA LEU A 442 8.89 -22.30 -44.20
C LEU A 442 9.97 -22.81 -45.18
N TRP A 443 11.16 -22.22 -45.16
CA TRP A 443 12.27 -22.60 -46.04
C TRP A 443 12.79 -24.02 -45.75
N VAL A 444 12.97 -24.37 -44.47
CA VAL A 444 13.43 -25.71 -44.06
C VAL A 444 12.45 -26.81 -44.49
N GLY A 445 11.14 -26.58 -44.36
CA GLY A 445 10.11 -27.55 -44.76
C GLY A 445 10.12 -27.88 -46.25
N ILE A 446 10.42 -26.91 -47.12
CA ILE A 446 10.45 -27.10 -48.58
C ILE A 446 11.69 -27.90 -49.01
N VAL A 447 12.84 -27.69 -48.37
CA VAL A 447 14.10 -28.36 -48.72
C VAL A 447 14.04 -29.85 -48.37
N VAL A 448 13.57 -30.20 -47.16
CA VAL A 448 13.47 -31.60 -46.70
C VAL A 448 12.46 -32.40 -47.54
N GLY A 449 11.32 -31.79 -47.90
CA GLY A 449 10.26 -32.47 -48.68
C GLY A 449 10.67 -32.86 -50.11
N ARG A 450 11.58 -32.11 -50.76
CA ARG A 450 12.04 -32.41 -52.13
C ARG A 450 13.07 -33.55 -52.19
N GLY A 451 13.87 -33.74 -51.15
CA GLY A 451 14.94 -34.76 -51.14
C GLY A 451 14.41 -36.21 -51.11
N ILE A 452 13.30 -36.44 -50.41
CA ILE A 452 12.74 -37.80 -50.19
C ILE A 452 11.97 -38.30 -51.43
N LEU A 453 11.30 -37.42 -52.18
CA LEU A 453 10.38 -37.81 -53.25
C LEU A 453 11.06 -38.34 -54.52
N ASN A 454 12.27 -37.88 -54.82
CA ASN A 454 12.97 -38.23 -56.06
C ASN A 454 13.58 -39.64 -56.06
N ASN A 455 14.07 -40.13 -54.91
CA ASN A 455 14.78 -41.40 -54.83
C ASN A 455 13.83 -42.62 -54.86
N VAL A 456 12.63 -42.50 -54.28
CA VAL A 456 11.63 -43.58 -54.26
C VAL A 456 11.03 -43.85 -55.65
N ARG A 457 10.91 -42.81 -56.48
CA ARG A 457 10.35 -42.94 -57.84
C ARG A 457 11.24 -43.75 -58.78
N GLN A 458 12.56 -43.64 -58.67
CA GLN A 458 13.51 -44.33 -59.56
C GLN A 458 13.58 -45.85 -59.31
N THR A 459 13.45 -46.30 -58.05
CA THR A 459 13.48 -47.73 -57.74
C THR A 459 12.22 -48.47 -58.20
N ALA A 460 11.07 -47.78 -58.17
CA ALA A 460 9.80 -48.35 -58.65
C ALA A 460 9.80 -48.57 -60.17
N GLU A 461 10.40 -47.67 -60.94
CA GLU A 461 10.47 -47.76 -62.41
C GLU A 461 11.29 -48.97 -62.90
N ALA A 462 12.31 -49.43 -62.15
CA ALA A 462 13.18 -50.54 -62.56
C ALA A 462 12.58 -51.93 -62.29
N ILE A 463 11.79 -52.09 -61.23
CA ILE A 463 11.09 -53.36 -60.93
C ILE A 463 10.05 -53.66 -62.02
N GLN A 464 9.36 -52.62 -62.49
CA GLN A 464 8.33 -52.72 -63.52
C GLN A 464 8.90 -53.17 -64.88
N GLN A 465 10.21 -53.00 -65.12
CA GLN A 465 10.89 -53.37 -66.36
C GLN A 465 11.31 -54.87 -66.40
N ILE A 466 11.55 -55.48 -65.24
CA ILE A 466 11.92 -56.91 -65.12
C ILE A 466 10.69 -57.81 -65.26
N GLU A 467 9.57 -57.39 -64.67
CA GLU A 467 8.29 -58.11 -64.73
C GLU A 467 7.81 -58.34 -66.18
N GLN A 468 7.99 -57.34 -67.05
CA GLN A 468 7.45 -57.37 -68.40
C GLN A 468 8.31 -58.14 -69.41
N SER A 469 9.59 -58.37 -69.13
CA SER A 469 10.55 -58.91 -70.11
C SER A 469 10.97 -60.35 -69.85
N GLY A 470 10.90 -60.86 -68.62
CA GLY A 470 11.43 -62.17 -68.24
C GLY A 470 12.95 -62.28 -68.39
N ASP A 471 13.62 -61.16 -68.66
CA ASP A 471 15.06 -61.06 -68.83
C ASP A 471 15.71 -60.76 -67.48
N PHE A 472 16.28 -61.80 -66.87
CA PHE A 472 16.91 -61.73 -65.55
C PHE A 472 18.28 -60.99 -65.56
N SER A 473 18.66 -60.28 -66.64
CA SER A 473 19.92 -59.52 -66.72
C SER A 473 19.88 -58.03 -66.31
N THR A 474 18.70 -57.44 -66.03
CA THR A 474 18.51 -55.99 -65.72
C THR A 474 18.93 -55.59 -64.27
N ARG A 475 19.43 -54.36 -64.00
CA ARG A 475 19.96 -53.90 -62.68
C ARG A 475 19.66 -52.41 -62.32
N VAL A 476 19.50 -52.07 -61.02
CA VAL A 476 19.13 -50.70 -60.49
C VAL A 476 20.34 -49.86 -60.02
N LYS A 477 20.36 -48.51 -60.23
CA LYS A 477 21.41 -47.56 -59.74
C LYS A 477 21.20 -47.11 -58.28
N VAL A 478 22.27 -47.09 -57.47
CA VAL A 478 22.25 -46.71 -56.04
C VAL A 478 22.87 -45.31 -55.83
N LEU A 479 22.08 -44.31 -55.39
CA LEU A 479 22.50 -42.90 -55.24
C LEU A 479 22.41 -42.34 -53.80
N SER A 480 21.83 -43.08 -52.87
CA SER A 480 21.76 -42.72 -51.44
C SER A 480 22.31 -43.86 -50.57
N ARG A 481 22.75 -43.54 -49.34
CA ARG A 481 23.22 -44.50 -48.33
C ARG A 481 22.18 -44.76 -47.22
N ASP A 482 20.97 -44.25 -47.40
CA ASP A 482 19.82 -44.45 -46.51
C ASP A 482 19.09 -45.78 -46.83
N GLU A 483 17.96 -46.00 -46.15
CA GLU A 483 17.12 -47.19 -46.29
C GLU A 483 16.62 -47.40 -47.74
N VAL A 484 16.54 -46.33 -48.55
CA VAL A 484 16.15 -46.39 -49.97
C VAL A 484 17.31 -46.92 -50.84
N GLY A 485 18.55 -46.65 -50.45
CA GLY A 485 19.76 -47.18 -51.10
C GLY A 485 19.98 -48.68 -50.86
N ALA A 486 19.70 -49.18 -49.66
CA ALA A 486 19.87 -50.58 -49.29
C ALA A 486 18.93 -51.52 -50.08
N MET A 487 17.71 -51.07 -50.39
CA MET A 487 16.71 -51.83 -51.14
C MET A 487 17.15 -52.12 -52.59
N ALA A 488 17.85 -51.19 -53.23
CA ALA A 488 18.30 -51.33 -54.62
C ALA A 488 19.47 -52.33 -54.79
N THR A 489 20.26 -52.60 -53.75
CA THR A 489 21.39 -53.54 -53.79
C THR A 489 20.95 -55.00 -53.72
N ALA A 490 19.99 -55.34 -52.85
CA ALA A 490 19.53 -56.72 -52.66
C ALA A 490 18.86 -57.32 -53.91
N LEU A 491 18.16 -56.49 -54.70
CA LEU A 491 17.47 -56.90 -55.93
C LEU A 491 18.44 -57.39 -57.02
N ASN A 492 19.67 -56.86 -57.07
CA ASN A 492 20.64 -57.15 -58.12
C ASN A 492 21.34 -58.54 -57.97
N THR A 493 21.40 -59.11 -56.76
CA THR A 493 22.12 -60.38 -56.47
C THR A 493 21.28 -61.63 -56.75
N LEU A 494 19.96 -61.56 -56.54
CA LEU A 494 19.03 -62.68 -56.78
C LEU A 494 19.01 -63.14 -58.24
N LEU A 495 19.21 -62.21 -59.16
CA LEU A 495 19.04 -62.39 -60.60
C LEU A 495 20.19 -63.17 -61.28
N GLU A 496 21.29 -63.48 -60.61
CA GLU A 496 22.50 -64.08 -61.20
C GLU A 496 22.58 -65.62 -61.07
N GLN A 497 21.87 -66.25 -60.13
CA GLN A 497 22.05 -67.68 -59.80
C GLN A 497 21.17 -68.67 -60.58
N LEU A 498 20.08 -68.23 -61.21
CA LEU A 498 19.08 -69.13 -61.83
C LEU A 498 19.49 -69.74 -63.20
N GLN A 499 20.57 -69.27 -63.82
CA GLN A 499 20.84 -69.51 -65.25
C GLN A 499 21.70 -70.75 -65.59
N LEU A 500 22.33 -71.43 -64.61
CA LEU A 500 23.37 -72.45 -64.86
C LEU A 500 22.94 -73.94 -64.79
N SER A 501 21.72 -74.27 -64.35
CA SER A 501 21.49 -75.57 -63.71
C SER A 501 20.66 -76.64 -64.47
N ILE A 502 20.14 -76.39 -65.67
CA ILE A 502 19.09 -77.22 -66.33
C ILE A 502 19.62 -78.33 -67.30
N GLY A 503 20.91 -78.41 -67.61
CA GLY A 503 21.43 -79.20 -68.76
C GLY A 503 21.77 -80.71 -68.60
N GLU A 504 22.08 -81.24 -67.42
CA GLU A 504 22.80 -82.54 -67.29
C GLU A 504 21.94 -83.82 -67.14
N SER A 505 20.76 -83.74 -66.52
CA SER A 505 20.18 -84.89 -65.81
C SER A 505 19.51 -86.01 -66.65
N ASN A 506 19.43 -85.92 -67.98
CA ASN A 506 18.64 -86.84 -68.83
C ASN A 506 19.30 -88.18 -69.24
N ARG A 507 20.55 -88.49 -68.85
CA ARG A 507 21.36 -89.58 -69.48
C ARG A 507 21.40 -90.95 -68.78
N VAL A 508 21.07 -91.09 -67.48
CA VAL A 508 21.47 -92.30 -66.67
C VAL A 508 20.33 -93.23 -66.22
N VAL A 509 19.07 -92.83 -66.37
CA VAL A 509 17.90 -93.62 -65.91
C VAL A 509 17.71 -94.97 -66.63
N GLY A 510 18.24 -95.11 -67.85
CA GLY A 510 17.97 -96.28 -68.70
C GLY A 510 18.60 -97.62 -68.28
N GLN A 511 19.57 -97.64 -67.36
CA GLN A 511 20.42 -98.83 -67.11
C GLN A 511 20.03 -99.68 -65.87
N VAL A 512 19.33 -99.15 -64.87
CA VAL A 512 19.05 -99.80 -63.56
C VAL A 512 17.91 -100.86 -63.60
N ALA A 513 17.07 -100.87 -64.63
CA ALA A 513 15.85 -101.68 -64.70
C ALA A 513 16.06 -103.18 -65.04
N GLN A 514 17.27 -103.62 -65.37
CA GLN A 514 17.58 -105.01 -65.78
C GLN A 514 18.25 -105.86 -64.68
N GLY A 515 18.40 -105.32 -63.45
CA GLY A 515 18.96 -106.03 -62.29
C GLY A 515 20.49 -105.95 -62.17
N ASP A 516 21.14 -105.04 -62.90
CA ASP A 516 22.57 -104.72 -62.83
C ASP A 516 22.76 -103.34 -62.17
N PHE A 517 23.46 -103.28 -61.04
CA PHE A 517 23.49 -102.12 -60.13
C PHE A 517 24.74 -101.21 -60.21
N GLU A 518 25.60 -101.31 -61.25
CA GLU A 518 26.95 -100.69 -61.26
C GLU A 518 27.15 -99.28 -61.95
N HIS A 519 26.19 -98.64 -62.67
CA HIS A 519 26.43 -97.41 -63.52
C HIS A 519 25.86 -96.03 -62.99
N ARG A 520 26.46 -94.83 -63.27
CA ARG A 520 26.15 -93.49 -62.59
C ARG A 520 26.27 -92.13 -63.42
N VAL A 521 25.60 -90.99 -63.03
CA VAL A 521 25.67 -89.54 -63.54
C VAL A 521 26.74 -88.64 -62.84
N GLU A 522 27.40 -87.66 -63.51
CA GLU A 522 28.63 -86.97 -62.99
C GLU A 522 28.71 -85.41 -62.83
N LEU A 523 27.89 -84.51 -63.42
CA LEU A 523 28.04 -83.00 -63.31
C LEU A 523 27.58 -82.35 -61.97
N GLU A 524 28.16 -81.24 -61.47
CA GLU A 524 27.74 -80.57 -60.21
C GLU A 524 26.67 -79.48 -60.41
N LEU A 525 25.56 -79.57 -59.64
CA LEU A 525 24.38 -78.68 -59.69
C LEU A 525 23.90 -78.40 -58.25
N GLN A 526 23.17 -77.30 -58.00
CA GLN A 526 22.67 -76.92 -56.66
C GLN A 526 21.22 -76.40 -56.68
N GLY A 527 20.51 -76.55 -55.56
CA GLY A 527 19.06 -76.35 -55.48
C GLY A 527 18.28 -77.53 -56.08
N ASP A 528 17.05 -77.30 -56.54
CA ASP A 528 16.13 -78.35 -57.01
C ASP A 528 16.68 -79.23 -58.14
N LEU A 529 17.72 -78.78 -58.84
CA LEU A 529 18.35 -79.45 -59.97
C LEU A 529 19.51 -80.39 -59.59
N ALA A 530 19.99 -80.37 -58.33
CA ALA A 530 20.92 -81.36 -57.78
C ALA A 530 20.24 -82.68 -57.39
N MET A 531 18.95 -82.60 -57.00
CA MET A 531 18.13 -83.75 -56.60
C MET A 531 17.93 -84.75 -57.73
N LEU A 532 17.84 -84.27 -58.97
CA LEU A 532 17.54 -85.08 -60.16
C LEU A 532 18.69 -86.03 -60.53
N LYS A 533 19.95 -85.60 -60.37
CA LYS A 533 21.16 -86.40 -60.61
C LYS A 533 21.30 -87.55 -59.61
N SER A 534 21.03 -87.27 -58.33
CA SER A 534 21.27 -88.19 -57.21
C SER A 534 20.26 -89.34 -57.16
N GLY A 535 18.98 -89.09 -57.48
CA GLY A 535 17.92 -90.10 -57.39
C GLY A 535 18.08 -91.30 -58.33
N ILE A 536 18.72 -91.07 -59.49
CA ILE A 536 18.92 -92.07 -60.54
C ILE A 536 20.03 -93.07 -60.15
N ASN A 537 21.07 -92.55 -59.52
CA ASN A 537 22.28 -93.28 -59.15
C ASN A 537 22.11 -94.11 -57.87
N GLY A 538 21.38 -93.61 -56.88
CA GLY A 538 21.27 -94.24 -55.55
C GLY A 538 20.26 -95.38 -55.45
N SER A 539 19.33 -95.51 -56.39
CA SER A 539 18.29 -96.55 -56.35
C SER A 539 18.87 -97.96 -56.58
N ALA A 540 19.91 -98.06 -57.42
CA ALA A 540 20.61 -99.31 -57.70
C ALA A 540 21.42 -99.82 -56.49
N ASP A 541 22.03 -98.90 -55.74
CA ASP A 541 22.89 -99.16 -54.58
C ASP A 541 22.14 -99.61 -53.31
N SER A 542 20.83 -99.38 -53.28
CA SER A 542 20.03 -99.37 -52.06
C SER A 542 19.60 -100.75 -51.57
N VAL A 543 19.16 -101.62 -52.48
CA VAL A 543 18.38 -102.82 -52.14
C VAL A 543 19.22 -103.87 -51.41
N GLU A 544 20.41 -104.18 -51.93
CA GLU A 544 21.33 -105.21 -51.39
C GLU A 544 21.72 -104.96 -49.94
N ARG A 545 21.88 -103.69 -49.65
CA ARG A 545 22.44 -103.14 -48.45
C ARG A 545 21.40 -103.32 -47.29
N THR A 546 20.10 -103.14 -47.58
CA THR A 546 18.95 -103.00 -46.64
C THR A 546 18.87 -103.95 -45.44
N MET A 547 19.23 -105.19 -45.68
CA MET A 547 18.95 -106.27 -44.73
C MET A 547 19.98 -106.34 -43.60
N THR A 548 21.15 -105.72 -43.78
CA THR A 548 22.26 -105.82 -42.82
C THR A 548 22.14 -104.83 -41.67
N ALA A 549 21.68 -103.59 -41.91
CA ALA A 549 21.72 -102.57 -40.86
C ALA A 549 20.52 -102.51 -39.89
N LEU A 550 19.42 -103.21 -40.18
CA LEU A 550 18.25 -103.25 -39.28
C LEU A 550 18.59 -103.86 -37.92
N ALA A 551 19.51 -104.84 -37.91
CA ALA A 551 19.95 -105.53 -36.71
C ALA A 551 20.74 -104.64 -35.73
N LYS A 552 21.39 -103.58 -36.22
CA LYS A 552 22.27 -102.70 -35.41
C LYS A 552 21.48 -101.65 -34.62
N VAL A 553 20.38 -101.14 -35.17
CA VAL A 553 19.58 -100.06 -34.56
C VAL A 553 18.76 -100.49 -33.35
N MET A 554 18.25 -101.73 -33.35
CA MET A 554 17.44 -102.24 -32.24
C MET A 554 18.21 -102.35 -30.91
N LYS A 555 19.55 -102.43 -30.96
CA LYS A 555 20.40 -102.45 -29.76
C LYS A 555 20.59 -101.07 -29.14
N GLY A 556 20.76 -100.02 -29.96
CA GLY A 556 20.98 -98.64 -29.48
C GLY A 556 19.80 -98.05 -28.71
N LEU A 557 18.57 -98.34 -29.15
CA LEU A 557 17.35 -97.84 -28.51
C LEU A 557 17.19 -98.36 -27.06
N SER A 558 17.71 -99.54 -26.72
CA SER A 558 17.63 -100.13 -25.37
C SER A 558 18.57 -99.47 -24.35
N GLU A 559 19.63 -98.82 -24.80
CA GLU A 559 20.65 -98.19 -23.93
C GLU A 559 20.43 -96.68 -23.78
N GLY A 560 19.36 -96.14 -24.39
CA GLY A 560 19.04 -94.71 -24.39
C GLY A 560 19.88 -93.89 -25.40
N ASP A 561 20.69 -94.54 -26.23
CA ASP A 561 21.46 -93.90 -27.31
C ASP A 561 20.60 -93.74 -28.56
N LEU A 562 19.87 -92.62 -28.63
CA LEU A 562 19.03 -92.26 -29.77
C LEU A 562 19.84 -91.79 -30.99
N SER A 563 21.17 -91.81 -30.95
CA SER A 563 22.04 -91.44 -32.08
C SER A 563 22.37 -92.62 -33.00
N VAL A 564 22.08 -93.87 -32.58
CA VAL A 564 22.32 -95.06 -33.39
C VAL A 564 21.44 -95.04 -34.64
N ARG A 565 22.06 -95.15 -35.81
CA ARG A 565 21.39 -95.16 -37.11
C ARG A 565 21.67 -96.46 -37.85
N MET A 566 20.72 -96.87 -38.68
CA MET A 566 20.91 -97.90 -39.69
C MET A 566 22.00 -97.37 -40.60
N SER A 567 23.02 -98.21 -40.79
CA SER A 567 24.15 -97.97 -41.66
C SER A 567 23.66 -97.69 -43.09
N ASP A 568 24.43 -96.85 -43.81
CA ASP A 568 24.09 -96.31 -45.14
C ASP A 568 24.13 -97.37 -46.25
N ASP A 569 24.51 -98.56 -45.86
CA ASP A 569 24.20 -99.75 -46.57
C ASP A 569 22.77 -100.19 -46.32
N VAL A 570 21.70 -99.39 -46.48
CA VAL A 570 20.31 -99.92 -46.50
C VAL A 570 19.35 -99.14 -47.40
N GLU A 571 18.39 -99.82 -48.06
CA GLU A 571 17.39 -99.20 -48.96
C GLU A 571 16.59 -98.13 -48.25
N PRO A 572 16.51 -96.93 -48.83
CA PRO A 572 16.30 -95.71 -48.10
C PRO A 572 14.86 -95.66 -47.62
N LEU A 573 13.89 -96.21 -48.36
CA LEU A 573 12.52 -96.26 -47.89
C LEU A 573 12.40 -96.92 -46.50
N PHE A 574 13.22 -97.93 -46.24
CA PHE A 574 13.19 -98.75 -45.03
C PHE A 574 14.22 -98.30 -43.99
N ARG A 575 15.46 -98.01 -44.43
CA ARG A 575 16.49 -97.32 -43.63
C ARG A 575 15.94 -96.04 -43.07
N ASP A 576 15.36 -95.22 -43.93
CA ASP A 576 14.83 -93.91 -43.60
C ASP A 576 13.55 -94.08 -42.81
N GLN A 577 12.68 -95.08 -42.98
CA GLN A 577 11.55 -95.25 -42.05
C GLN A 577 12.01 -95.45 -40.59
N VAL A 578 13.03 -96.27 -40.36
CA VAL A 578 13.56 -96.55 -39.01
C VAL A 578 14.47 -95.42 -38.51
N ASN A 579 15.37 -94.90 -39.36
CA ASN A 579 16.20 -93.74 -39.03
C ASN A 579 15.35 -92.48 -38.87
N HIS A 580 14.24 -92.33 -39.57
CA HIS A 580 13.30 -91.21 -39.41
C HIS A 580 12.48 -91.35 -38.14
N ALA A 581 12.12 -92.56 -37.71
CA ALA A 581 11.55 -92.78 -36.37
C ALA A 581 12.56 -92.44 -35.26
N MET A 582 13.80 -92.94 -35.36
CA MET A 582 14.88 -92.64 -34.40
C MET A 582 15.29 -91.16 -34.41
N ALA A 583 15.42 -90.56 -35.59
CA ALA A 583 15.72 -89.14 -35.75
C ALA A 583 14.54 -88.25 -35.39
N SER A 584 13.30 -88.73 -35.48
CA SER A 584 12.12 -88.02 -34.95
C SER A 584 12.18 -87.97 -33.42
N MET A 585 12.47 -89.10 -32.75
CA MET A 585 12.65 -89.13 -31.29
C MET A 585 13.87 -88.31 -30.82
N ASP A 586 15.01 -88.42 -31.49
CA ASP A 586 16.22 -87.61 -31.20
C ASP A 586 15.96 -86.10 -31.37
N ARG A 587 15.30 -85.69 -32.47
CA ARG A 587 14.93 -84.29 -32.69
C ARG A 587 13.96 -83.77 -31.63
N ILE A 588 12.99 -84.57 -31.20
CA ILE A 588 12.04 -84.20 -30.14
C ILE A 588 12.77 -83.98 -28.81
N VAL A 589 13.63 -84.91 -28.40
CA VAL A 589 14.38 -84.81 -27.13
C VAL A 589 15.36 -83.63 -27.15
N ARG A 590 16.08 -83.42 -28.26
CA ARG A 590 16.96 -82.27 -28.43
C ARG A 590 16.20 -80.94 -28.37
N GLN A 591 15.07 -80.84 -29.06
CA GLN A 591 14.27 -79.61 -29.03
C GLN A 591 13.66 -79.33 -27.66
N ILE A 592 13.30 -80.38 -26.89
CA ILE A 592 12.93 -80.20 -25.47
C ILE A 592 14.10 -79.58 -24.70
N GLY A 593 15.33 -80.08 -24.89
CA GLY A 593 16.53 -79.52 -24.27
C GLY A 593 16.77 -78.05 -24.65
N GLU A 594 16.62 -77.70 -25.93
CA GLU A 594 16.75 -76.32 -26.42
C GLU A 594 15.70 -75.39 -25.81
N VAL A 595 14.42 -75.79 -25.84
CA VAL A 595 13.32 -74.99 -25.26
C VAL A 595 13.50 -74.79 -23.75
N ILE A 596 13.98 -75.81 -23.03
CA ILE A 596 14.27 -75.69 -21.59
C ILE A 596 15.50 -74.81 -21.32
N SER A 597 16.51 -74.83 -22.20
CA SER A 597 17.67 -73.94 -22.10
C SER A 597 17.27 -72.48 -22.31
N SER A 598 16.48 -72.19 -23.37
CA SER A 598 15.90 -70.87 -23.61
C SER A 598 15.05 -70.39 -22.43
N LEU A 599 14.23 -71.28 -21.86
CA LEU A 599 13.43 -70.99 -20.66
C LEU A 599 14.32 -70.62 -19.45
N ALA A 600 15.45 -71.29 -19.25
CA ALA A 600 16.38 -70.99 -18.16
C ALA A 600 17.10 -69.65 -18.34
N GLU A 601 17.31 -69.22 -19.58
CA GLU A 601 17.87 -67.91 -19.95
C GLU A 601 16.81 -66.80 -19.95
N GLY A 602 15.53 -67.13 -19.77
CA GLY A 602 14.42 -66.18 -19.73
C GLY A 602 13.81 -65.85 -21.11
N ASP A 603 14.19 -66.60 -22.16
CA ASP A 603 13.55 -66.52 -23.48
C ASP A 603 12.33 -67.45 -23.52
N PHE A 604 11.15 -66.83 -23.44
CA PHE A 604 9.87 -67.53 -23.47
C PHE A 604 9.26 -67.65 -24.88
N ALA A 605 9.91 -67.16 -25.94
CA ALA A 605 9.36 -67.17 -27.30
C ALA A 605 9.60 -68.50 -28.02
N GLN A 606 10.63 -69.25 -27.60
CA GLN A 606 10.96 -70.56 -28.16
C GLN A 606 9.77 -71.53 -28.04
N ARG A 607 9.46 -72.27 -29.10
CA ARG A 607 8.41 -73.31 -29.13
C ARG A 607 8.96 -74.60 -29.67
N MET A 608 8.39 -75.70 -29.19
CA MET A 608 8.55 -76.98 -29.86
C MET A 608 7.81 -76.94 -31.21
N SER A 609 8.56 -76.89 -32.29
CA SER A 609 8.09 -76.86 -33.68
C SER A 609 8.24 -78.21 -34.40
N VAL A 610 8.95 -79.16 -33.81
CA VAL A 610 9.11 -80.51 -34.35
C VAL A 610 7.76 -81.22 -34.44
N GLU A 611 7.55 -81.94 -35.53
CA GLU A 611 6.36 -82.76 -35.73
C GLU A 611 6.43 -84.00 -34.82
N ALA A 612 5.44 -84.16 -33.94
CA ALA A 612 5.32 -85.26 -32.99
C ALA A 612 3.99 -86.00 -33.18
N LYS A 613 3.94 -87.28 -32.79
CA LYS A 613 2.75 -88.14 -32.91
C LYS A 613 2.55 -88.93 -31.62
N GLY A 614 1.31 -89.33 -31.32
CA GLY A 614 0.97 -90.07 -30.09
C GLY A 614 1.22 -89.26 -28.82
N ASP A 615 1.76 -89.90 -27.77
CA ASP A 615 1.97 -89.25 -26.46
C ASP A 615 2.99 -88.10 -26.50
N LEU A 616 3.95 -88.13 -27.42
CA LEU A 616 4.92 -87.03 -27.60
C LEU A 616 4.27 -85.75 -28.14
N GLU A 617 3.17 -85.88 -28.88
CA GLU A 617 2.37 -84.72 -29.31
C GLU A 617 1.68 -84.05 -28.12
N GLN A 618 1.23 -84.84 -27.13
CA GLN A 618 0.63 -84.29 -25.92
C GLN A 618 1.68 -83.56 -25.06
N LEU A 619 2.89 -84.10 -24.96
CA LEU A 619 4.00 -83.44 -24.28
C LEU A 619 4.38 -82.11 -24.95
N LYS A 620 4.47 -82.09 -26.29
CA LYS A 620 4.70 -80.88 -27.09
C LYS A 620 3.66 -79.80 -26.79
N LYS A 621 2.37 -80.17 -26.80
CA LYS A 621 1.26 -79.26 -26.49
C LYS A 621 1.38 -78.68 -25.07
N ASN A 622 1.70 -79.49 -24.07
CA ASN A 622 1.83 -79.03 -22.69
C ASN A 622 3.03 -78.08 -22.49
N ILE A 623 4.18 -78.37 -23.11
CA ILE A 623 5.37 -77.50 -23.07
C ILE A 623 5.04 -76.16 -23.74
N ASN A 624 4.50 -76.18 -24.96
CA ASN A 624 4.14 -74.95 -25.67
C ASN A 624 3.07 -74.12 -24.92
N LEU A 625 2.06 -74.76 -24.33
CA LEU A 625 1.04 -74.08 -23.53
C LEU A 625 1.64 -73.40 -22.28
N SER A 626 2.61 -74.05 -21.64
CA SER A 626 3.33 -73.49 -20.50
C SER A 626 4.18 -72.29 -20.91
N MET A 627 4.88 -72.37 -22.04
CA MET A 627 5.67 -71.26 -22.61
C MET A 627 4.78 -70.07 -22.97
N VAL A 628 3.63 -70.29 -23.63
CA VAL A 628 2.65 -69.23 -23.94
C VAL A 628 2.17 -68.54 -22.66
N SER A 629 1.86 -69.32 -21.63
CA SER A 629 1.35 -68.77 -20.37
C SER A 629 2.41 -67.93 -19.64
N LEU A 630 3.68 -68.33 -19.68
CA LEU A 630 4.80 -67.60 -19.08
C LEU A 630 5.17 -66.36 -19.88
N GLU A 631 5.29 -66.46 -21.20
CA GLU A 631 5.56 -65.34 -22.09
C GLU A 631 4.50 -64.25 -21.92
N GLN A 632 3.22 -64.62 -21.99
CA GLN A 632 2.13 -63.65 -21.85
C GLN A 632 2.12 -62.99 -20.46
N ALA A 633 2.42 -63.74 -19.40
CA ALA A 633 2.46 -63.20 -18.04
C ALA A 633 3.63 -62.23 -17.84
N VAL A 634 4.83 -62.59 -18.31
CA VAL A 634 6.03 -61.76 -18.18
C VAL A 634 5.93 -60.52 -19.04
N GLU A 635 5.44 -60.64 -20.29
CA GLU A 635 5.27 -59.52 -21.21
C GLU A 635 4.23 -58.51 -20.70
N GLU A 636 3.05 -58.95 -20.25
CA GLU A 636 2.01 -58.05 -19.73
C GLU A 636 2.48 -57.36 -18.44
N THR A 637 3.25 -58.06 -17.61
CA THR A 637 3.85 -57.55 -16.36
C THR A 637 4.94 -56.52 -16.64
N ALA A 638 5.88 -56.82 -17.55
CA ALA A 638 6.96 -55.92 -17.93
C ALA A 638 6.43 -54.66 -18.63
N SER A 639 5.46 -54.82 -19.53
CA SER A 639 4.77 -53.70 -20.19
C SER A 639 4.07 -52.79 -19.17
N THR A 640 3.34 -53.37 -18.20
CA THR A 640 2.66 -52.58 -17.15
C THR A 640 3.67 -51.88 -16.24
N ALA A 641 4.76 -52.54 -15.84
CA ALA A 641 5.80 -51.97 -15.00
C ALA A 641 6.57 -50.82 -15.70
N ASN A 642 6.91 -50.98 -16.99
CA ASN A 642 7.53 -49.90 -17.78
C ASN A 642 6.61 -48.68 -17.87
N ARG A 643 5.32 -48.90 -18.13
CA ARG A 643 4.33 -47.82 -18.16
C ARG A 643 4.19 -47.12 -16.81
N MET A 644 4.20 -47.86 -15.70
CA MET A 644 4.24 -47.27 -14.36
C MET A 644 5.51 -46.41 -14.16
N GLY A 645 6.67 -46.87 -14.63
CA GLY A 645 7.93 -46.12 -14.59
C GLY A 645 7.91 -44.85 -15.44
N GLU A 646 7.17 -44.85 -16.53
CA GLU A 646 6.91 -43.68 -17.40
C GLU A 646 5.80 -42.75 -16.85
N GLY A 647 5.22 -43.08 -15.69
CA GLY A 647 4.15 -42.30 -15.07
C GLY A 647 2.73 -42.63 -15.58
N ASP A 648 2.57 -43.62 -16.45
CA ASP A 648 1.25 -44.07 -16.91
C ASP A 648 0.66 -45.13 -15.97
N LEU A 649 -0.15 -44.66 -15.02
CA LEU A 649 -0.88 -45.48 -14.06
C LEU A 649 -2.29 -45.83 -14.54
N THR A 650 -2.60 -45.70 -15.84
CA THR A 650 -3.99 -45.88 -16.31
C THR A 650 -4.40 -47.34 -16.49
N ARG A 651 -3.44 -48.27 -16.57
CA ARG A 651 -3.69 -49.66 -16.91
C ARG A 651 -3.12 -50.65 -15.92
N SER A 652 -3.88 -51.71 -15.72
CA SER A 652 -3.57 -52.84 -14.87
C SER A 652 -3.44 -54.11 -15.71
N ILE A 653 -2.80 -55.13 -15.14
CA ILE A 653 -2.67 -56.44 -15.74
C ILE A 653 -4.04 -57.14 -15.70
N SER A 654 -4.54 -57.49 -16.87
CA SER A 654 -5.88 -58.01 -17.14
C SER A 654 -5.92 -59.51 -17.40
N GLY A 655 -4.76 -60.12 -17.72
CA GLY A 655 -4.61 -61.55 -17.95
C GLY A 655 -5.15 -62.42 -16.80
N ARG A 656 -5.73 -63.58 -17.17
CA ARG A 656 -6.20 -64.60 -16.22
C ARG A 656 -5.09 -65.60 -15.96
N TYR A 657 -4.38 -65.41 -14.86
CA TYR A 657 -3.29 -66.30 -14.43
C TYR A 657 -3.70 -67.15 -13.22
N GLN A 658 -2.98 -68.23 -12.98
CA GLN A 658 -3.17 -69.11 -11.82
C GLN A 658 -1.87 -69.26 -11.02
N GLY A 659 -1.98 -69.77 -9.79
CA GLY A 659 -0.84 -70.01 -8.92
C GLY A 659 -0.02 -68.74 -8.64
N ARG A 660 1.31 -68.81 -8.77
CA ARG A 660 2.22 -67.72 -8.42
C ARG A 660 2.14 -66.52 -9.37
N LEU A 661 1.77 -66.74 -10.64
CA LEU A 661 1.58 -65.66 -11.62
C LEU A 661 0.36 -64.78 -11.27
N ALA A 662 -0.70 -65.36 -10.70
CA ALA A 662 -1.85 -64.58 -10.19
C ALA A 662 -1.45 -63.66 -9.03
N VAL A 663 -0.63 -64.17 -8.10
CA VAL A 663 -0.11 -63.37 -6.98
C VAL A 663 0.74 -62.20 -7.47
N MET A 664 1.59 -62.43 -8.48
CA MET A 664 2.41 -61.37 -9.10
C MET A 664 1.54 -60.29 -9.75
N LYS A 665 0.52 -60.70 -10.52
CA LYS A 665 -0.49 -59.81 -11.11
C LYS A 665 -1.13 -58.90 -10.06
N ASP A 666 -1.63 -59.50 -8.98
CA ASP A 666 -2.35 -58.78 -7.93
C ASP A 666 -1.43 -57.79 -7.19
N ALA A 667 -0.17 -58.17 -6.93
CA ALA A 667 0.81 -57.28 -6.29
C ALA A 667 1.16 -56.04 -7.13
N ILE A 668 1.32 -56.20 -8.46
CA ILE A 668 1.59 -55.06 -9.35
C ILE A 668 0.37 -54.16 -9.47
N ASN A 669 -0.83 -54.75 -9.63
CA ASN A 669 -2.07 -53.99 -9.70
C ASN A 669 -2.34 -53.20 -8.40
N ALA A 670 -2.05 -53.80 -7.23
CA ALA A 670 -2.13 -53.11 -5.95
C ALA A 670 -1.15 -51.93 -5.85
N THR A 671 0.08 -52.10 -6.36
CA THR A 671 1.10 -51.03 -6.39
C THR A 671 0.66 -49.87 -7.29
N GLN A 672 0.16 -50.18 -8.50
CA GLN A 672 -0.39 -49.19 -9.41
C GLN A 672 -1.56 -48.41 -8.78
N THR A 673 -2.47 -49.11 -8.09
CA THR A 673 -3.62 -48.48 -7.41
C THR A 673 -3.17 -47.54 -6.30
N ASN A 674 -2.22 -47.97 -5.45
CA ASN A 674 -1.70 -47.15 -4.35
C ASN A 674 -0.95 -45.91 -4.85
N LEU A 675 -0.12 -46.04 -5.89
CA LEU A 675 0.54 -44.89 -6.52
C LEU A 675 -0.47 -43.93 -7.13
N SER A 676 -1.50 -44.45 -7.81
CA SER A 676 -2.58 -43.63 -8.37
C SER A 676 -3.29 -42.81 -7.29
N TYR A 677 -3.53 -43.41 -6.12
CA TYR A 677 -4.14 -42.72 -4.98
C TYR A 677 -3.24 -41.63 -4.38
N ILE A 678 -1.95 -41.93 -4.16
CA ILE A 678 -1.00 -40.95 -3.62
C ILE A 678 -0.85 -39.75 -4.56
N VAL A 679 -0.70 -39.98 -5.86
CA VAL A 679 -0.59 -38.93 -6.88
C VAL A 679 -1.84 -38.05 -6.90
N ASP A 680 -3.03 -38.64 -6.81
CA ASP A 680 -4.29 -37.89 -6.75
C ASP A 680 -4.41 -37.04 -5.47
N GLN A 681 -4.03 -37.59 -4.32
CA GLN A 681 -4.04 -36.86 -3.05
C GLN A 681 -3.05 -35.69 -3.03
N VAL A 682 -1.87 -35.86 -3.61
CA VAL A 682 -0.88 -34.77 -3.75
C VAL A 682 -1.42 -33.69 -4.68
N ARG A 683 -2.05 -34.07 -5.81
CA ARG A 683 -2.70 -33.11 -6.72
C ARG A 683 -3.77 -32.29 -6.01
N SER A 684 -4.69 -32.95 -5.30
CA SER A 684 -5.76 -32.27 -4.55
C SER A 684 -5.21 -31.34 -3.46
N SER A 685 -4.15 -31.77 -2.77
CA SER A 685 -3.48 -30.94 -1.75
C SER A 685 -2.82 -29.71 -2.37
N ALA A 686 -2.15 -29.86 -3.51
CA ALA A 686 -1.52 -28.76 -4.23
C ALA A 686 -2.58 -27.75 -4.73
N GLU A 687 -3.69 -28.20 -5.32
CA GLU A 687 -4.81 -27.35 -5.71
C GLU A 687 -5.42 -26.59 -4.51
N SER A 688 -5.52 -27.25 -3.36
CA SER A 688 -5.99 -26.63 -2.12
C SER A 688 -5.04 -25.55 -1.61
N VAL A 689 -3.72 -25.80 -1.65
CA VAL A 689 -2.69 -24.82 -1.28
C VAL A 689 -2.68 -23.64 -2.25
N GLU A 690 -2.81 -23.87 -3.56
CA GLU A 690 -2.92 -22.80 -4.56
C GLU A 690 -4.14 -21.93 -4.30
N SER A 691 -5.31 -22.54 -4.09
CA SER A 691 -6.56 -21.84 -3.78
C SER A 691 -6.46 -21.05 -2.47
N GLY A 692 -5.90 -21.65 -1.41
CA GLY A 692 -5.65 -20.99 -0.14
C GLY A 692 -4.69 -19.80 -0.28
N SER A 693 -3.60 -19.96 -1.01
CA SER A 693 -2.60 -18.91 -1.26
C SER A 693 -3.21 -17.73 -2.04
N ASN A 694 -4.07 -18.01 -3.03
CA ASN A 694 -4.79 -16.98 -3.76
C ASN A 694 -5.79 -16.22 -2.88
N LYS A 695 -6.45 -16.91 -1.93
CA LYS A 695 -7.33 -16.26 -0.94
C LYS A 695 -6.53 -15.37 0.02
N ILE A 696 -5.38 -15.84 0.51
CA ILE A 696 -4.49 -15.04 1.36
C ILE A 696 -3.98 -13.82 0.58
N SER A 697 -3.56 -14.00 -0.68
CA SER A 697 -3.12 -12.89 -1.53
C SER A 697 -4.21 -11.82 -1.71
N LYS A 698 -5.46 -12.21 -1.97
CA LYS A 698 -6.59 -11.27 -1.99
C LYS A 698 -6.84 -10.61 -0.63
N GLY A 699 -6.78 -11.37 0.45
CA GLY A 699 -6.89 -10.84 1.81
C GLY A 699 -5.79 -9.82 2.15
N ASN A 700 -4.57 -10.05 1.66
CA ASN A 700 -3.46 -9.10 1.82
C ASN A 700 -3.63 -7.85 0.97
N GLN A 701 -4.22 -7.95 -0.24
CA GLN A 701 -4.57 -6.76 -1.02
C GLN A 701 -5.59 -5.89 -0.29
N ASP A 702 -6.62 -6.51 0.30
CA ASP A 702 -7.59 -5.80 1.15
C ASP A 702 -6.93 -5.17 2.38
N LEU A 703 -6.10 -5.94 3.09
CA LEU A 703 -5.35 -5.43 4.24
C LEU A 703 -4.39 -4.29 3.86
N SER A 704 -3.75 -4.37 2.69
CA SER A 704 -2.91 -3.29 2.13
C SER A 704 -3.72 -2.02 1.92
N SER A 705 -4.89 -2.13 1.28
CA SER A 705 -5.81 -1.01 1.06
C SER A 705 -6.21 -0.36 2.39
N ARG A 706 -6.61 -1.17 3.37
CA ARG A 706 -7.00 -0.70 4.71
C ARG A 706 -5.84 -0.09 5.48
N THR A 707 -4.62 -0.62 5.34
CA THR A 707 -3.40 -0.07 5.97
C THR A 707 -3.07 1.30 5.37
N ASN A 708 -3.28 1.48 4.07
CA ASN A 708 -3.12 2.78 3.40
C ASN A 708 -4.21 3.78 3.81
N GLU A 709 -5.48 3.36 3.88
CA GLU A 709 -6.58 4.20 4.39
C GLU A 709 -6.34 4.61 5.85
N GLN A 710 -5.82 3.70 6.67
CA GLN A 710 -5.45 3.97 8.06
C GLN A 710 -4.28 4.94 8.14
N ALA A 711 -3.28 4.85 7.25
CA ALA A 711 -2.19 5.82 7.15
C ALA A 711 -2.72 7.23 6.86
N ALA A 712 -3.60 7.35 5.86
CA ALA A 712 -4.23 8.63 5.51
C ALA A 712 -5.06 9.20 6.66
N SER A 713 -5.81 8.35 7.35
CA SER A 713 -6.62 8.75 8.52
C SER A 713 -5.74 9.20 9.70
N LEU A 714 -4.60 8.55 9.92
CA LEU A 714 -3.63 8.94 10.96
C LEU A 714 -2.95 10.27 10.60
N GLU A 715 -2.66 10.52 9.33
CA GLU A 715 -2.08 11.79 8.86
C GLU A 715 -3.08 12.95 9.04
N GLU A 716 -4.35 12.75 8.69
CA GLU A 716 -5.42 13.73 8.93
C GLU A 716 -5.65 13.97 10.42
N THR A 717 -5.64 12.91 11.23
CA THR A 717 -5.76 13.01 12.69
C THR A 717 -4.58 13.77 13.28
N ALA A 718 -3.35 13.49 12.86
CA ALA A 718 -2.16 14.19 13.31
C ALA A 718 -2.23 15.69 12.96
N SER A 719 -2.61 16.03 11.73
CA SER A 719 -2.81 17.42 11.30
C SER A 719 -3.88 18.14 12.13
N SER A 720 -5.01 17.46 12.37
CA SER A 720 -6.08 17.98 13.22
C SER A 720 -5.61 18.19 14.66
N MET A 721 -4.80 17.27 15.20
CA MET A 721 -4.23 17.39 16.54
C MET A 721 -3.21 18.53 16.64
N GLU A 722 -2.41 18.79 15.60
CA GLU A 722 -1.54 19.98 15.54
C GLU A 722 -2.36 21.27 15.57
N GLN A 723 -3.44 21.34 14.80
CA GLN A 723 -4.35 22.51 14.79
C GLN A 723 -5.04 22.70 16.14
N ILE A 724 -5.51 21.63 16.78
CA ILE A 724 -6.10 21.67 18.12
C ILE A 724 -5.07 22.12 19.14
N THR A 725 -3.84 21.59 19.09
CA THR A 725 -2.73 22.00 19.98
C THR A 725 -2.47 23.50 19.87
N ALA A 726 -2.38 24.02 18.64
CA ALA A 726 -2.19 25.44 18.39
C ALA A 726 -3.35 26.28 18.97
N THR A 727 -4.59 25.83 18.79
CA THR A 727 -5.79 26.52 19.28
C THR A 727 -5.87 26.52 20.80
N VAL A 728 -5.58 25.39 21.45
CA VAL A 728 -5.59 25.27 22.92
C VAL A 728 -4.50 26.13 23.54
N LYS A 729 -3.29 26.15 22.96
CA LYS A 729 -2.21 27.05 23.38
C LYS A 729 -2.62 28.52 23.25
N LEU A 730 -3.24 28.88 22.14
CA LEU A 730 -3.75 30.23 21.90
C LEU A 730 -4.88 30.61 22.88
N ASN A 731 -5.73 29.66 23.27
CA ASN A 731 -6.74 29.88 24.31
C ASN A 731 -6.11 30.12 25.68
N ALA A 732 -5.05 29.39 26.04
CA ALA A 732 -4.32 29.62 27.28
C ALA A 732 -3.69 31.03 27.32
N GLU A 733 -3.02 31.43 26.24
CA GLU A 733 -2.44 32.77 26.09
C GLU A 733 -3.53 33.86 26.10
N SER A 734 -4.67 33.62 25.43
CA SER A 734 -5.79 34.57 25.40
C SER A 734 -6.43 34.74 26.77
N ALA A 735 -6.54 33.66 27.55
CA ALA A 735 -7.05 33.70 28.92
C ALA A 735 -6.08 34.46 29.85
N ASP A 736 -4.78 34.27 29.68
CA ASP A 736 -3.77 35.03 30.43
C ASP A 736 -3.82 36.54 30.09
N ASN A 737 -3.90 36.87 28.80
CA ASN A 737 -4.08 38.25 28.33
C ASN A 737 -5.38 38.87 28.87
N ALA A 738 -6.49 38.13 28.86
CA ALA A 738 -7.75 38.59 29.42
C ALA A 738 -7.62 38.85 30.93
N SER A 739 -6.93 37.97 31.67
CA SER A 739 -6.66 38.15 33.10
C SER A 739 -5.88 39.45 33.36
N GLN A 740 -4.84 39.74 32.56
CA GLN A 740 -4.05 40.97 32.67
C GLN A 740 -4.88 42.23 32.38
N LEU A 741 -5.69 42.22 31.32
CA LEU A 741 -6.58 43.34 30.97
C LEU A 741 -7.61 43.62 32.05
N VAL A 742 -8.21 42.55 32.61
CA VAL A 742 -9.20 42.63 33.68
C VAL A 742 -8.55 43.12 34.97
N SER A 743 -7.31 42.73 35.27
CA SER A 743 -6.54 43.30 36.38
C SER A 743 -6.29 44.80 36.23
N GLY A 744 -6.02 45.27 35.00
CA GLY A 744 -5.92 46.70 34.71
C GLY A 744 -7.23 47.45 34.96
N ALA A 745 -8.34 46.91 34.45
CA ALA A 745 -9.68 47.46 34.69
C ALA A 745 -10.07 47.45 36.19
N ALA A 746 -9.63 46.44 36.95
CA ALA A 746 -9.82 46.39 38.40
C ALA A 746 -9.15 47.57 39.10
N GLN A 747 -7.93 47.89 38.68
CA GLN A 747 -7.15 48.99 39.23
C GLN A 747 -7.77 50.35 38.90
N GLU A 748 -8.30 50.52 37.68
CA GLU A 748 -9.05 51.72 37.30
C GLU A 748 -10.36 51.87 38.10
N ALA A 749 -11.07 50.77 38.37
CA ALA A 749 -12.28 50.80 39.19
C ALA A 749 -11.99 51.15 40.66
N VAL A 750 -10.86 50.69 41.21
CA VAL A 750 -10.39 51.09 42.55
C VAL A 750 -10.11 52.59 42.61
N GLU A 751 -9.41 53.11 41.59
CA GLU A 751 -9.10 54.55 41.52
C GLU A 751 -10.37 55.39 41.31
N GLY A 752 -11.31 54.92 40.48
CA GLY A 752 -12.61 55.55 40.31
C GLY A 752 -13.42 55.59 41.61
N SER A 753 -13.40 54.51 42.39
CA SER A 753 -14.08 54.46 43.70
C SER A 753 -13.48 55.48 44.68
N ARG A 754 -12.14 55.64 44.68
CA ARG A 754 -11.44 56.65 45.47
C ARG A 754 -11.82 58.08 45.07
N ILE A 755 -12.00 58.34 43.77
CA ILE A 755 -12.43 59.65 43.27
C ILE A 755 -13.87 59.96 43.71
N VAL A 756 -14.77 58.97 43.65
CA VAL A 756 -16.15 59.12 44.12
C VAL A 756 -16.21 59.39 45.62
N GLU A 757 -15.41 58.69 46.43
CA GLU A 757 -15.31 58.94 47.88
C GLU A 757 -14.86 60.38 48.18
N GLN A 758 -13.86 60.88 47.44
CA GLN A 758 -13.43 62.28 47.54
C GLN A 758 -14.50 63.28 47.08
N ALA A 759 -15.30 62.93 46.08
CA ALA A 759 -16.41 63.75 45.62
C ALA A 759 -17.55 63.80 46.63
N MET A 760 -17.84 62.70 47.32
CA MET A 760 -18.82 62.66 48.43
C MET A 760 -18.37 63.57 49.58
N GLU A 761 -17.11 63.47 50.01
CA GLU A 761 -16.56 64.35 51.06
C GLU A 761 -16.63 65.84 50.66
N ALA A 762 -16.42 66.15 49.38
CA ALA A 762 -16.59 67.50 48.87
C ALA A 762 -18.05 67.98 48.93
N MET A 763 -19.01 67.14 48.53
CA MET A 763 -20.44 67.46 48.59
C MET A 763 -20.93 67.65 50.03
N GLU A 764 -20.44 66.85 50.98
CA GLU A 764 -20.77 66.98 52.39
C GLU A 764 -20.27 68.33 52.96
N ARG A 765 -19.03 68.71 52.65
CA ARG A 765 -18.48 70.02 53.05
C ARG A 765 -19.22 71.21 52.40
N ILE A 766 -19.68 71.05 51.16
CA ILE A 766 -20.51 72.07 50.49
C ILE A 766 -21.85 72.18 51.21
N SER A 767 -22.50 71.06 51.53
CA SER A 767 -23.77 71.03 52.27
C SER A 767 -23.64 71.70 53.64
N GLU A 768 -22.58 71.38 54.39
CA GLU A 768 -22.29 72.02 55.68
C GLU A 768 -22.06 73.54 55.53
N SER A 769 -21.32 73.95 54.50
CA SER A 769 -21.06 75.37 54.21
C SER A 769 -22.33 76.12 53.81
N SER A 770 -23.19 75.51 53.00
CA SER A 770 -24.51 76.05 52.63
C SER A 770 -25.43 76.20 53.85
N GLY A 771 -25.41 75.24 54.78
CA GLY A 771 -26.12 75.36 56.06
C GLY A 771 -25.66 76.56 56.87
N LYS A 772 -24.34 76.73 57.05
CA LYS A 772 -23.76 77.90 57.73
C LYS A 772 -24.14 79.22 57.05
N ILE A 773 -24.19 79.26 55.72
CA ILE A 773 -24.63 80.45 54.99
C ILE A 773 -26.12 80.71 55.27
N SER A 774 -26.98 79.70 55.29
CA SER A 774 -28.42 79.84 55.60
C SER A 774 -28.64 80.42 57.01
N ASP A 775 -27.84 80.02 57.99
CA ASP A 775 -27.86 80.57 59.34
C ASP A 775 -27.45 82.05 59.37
N ILE A 776 -26.37 82.41 58.65
CA ILE A 776 -25.91 83.80 58.54
C ILE A 776 -26.97 84.68 57.87
N ILE A 777 -27.62 84.19 56.81
CA ILE A 777 -28.67 84.93 56.11
C ILE A 777 -29.91 85.09 56.99
N SER A 778 -30.27 84.07 57.78
CA SER A 778 -31.36 84.17 58.77
C SER A 778 -31.03 85.19 59.87
N LEU A 779 -29.76 85.29 60.29
CA LEU A 779 -29.31 86.35 61.19
C LEU A 779 -29.39 87.74 60.54
N ILE A 780 -28.99 87.88 59.27
CA ILE A 780 -29.08 89.16 58.54
C ILE A 780 -30.53 89.62 58.39
N ASP A 781 -31.46 88.71 58.06
CA ASP A 781 -32.90 89.01 58.03
C ASP A 781 -33.40 89.45 59.42
N GLY A 782 -32.94 88.78 60.48
CA GLY A 782 -33.20 89.18 61.86
C GLY A 782 -32.68 90.59 62.20
N ILE A 783 -31.46 90.93 61.78
CA ILE A 783 -30.86 92.26 61.96
C ILE A 783 -31.64 93.30 61.15
N ALA A 784 -32.03 92.99 59.92
CA ALA A 784 -32.85 93.86 59.09
C ALA A 784 -34.22 94.14 59.73
N PHE A 785 -34.87 93.11 60.28
CA PHE A 785 -36.13 93.27 61.02
C PHE A 785 -35.96 94.15 62.28
N GLN A 786 -34.92 93.91 63.08
CA GLN A 786 -34.61 94.75 64.24
C GLN A 786 -34.31 96.20 63.84
N THR A 787 -33.57 96.41 62.75
CA THR A 787 -33.23 97.74 62.21
C THR A 787 -34.49 98.46 61.73
N ASN A 788 -35.41 97.74 61.09
CA ASN A 788 -36.72 98.27 60.66
C ASN A 788 -37.59 98.69 61.86
N LEU A 789 -37.57 97.94 62.97
CA LEU A 789 -38.25 98.30 64.22
C LEU A 789 -37.60 99.50 64.93
N LEU A 790 -36.28 99.55 64.98
CA LEU A 790 -35.52 100.69 65.52
C LEU A 790 -35.80 101.97 64.71
N ALA A 791 -35.80 101.86 63.39
CA ALA A 791 -36.13 102.96 62.49
C ALA A 791 -37.59 103.42 62.65
N LEU A 792 -38.53 102.50 62.89
CA LEU A 792 -39.91 102.85 63.22
C LEU A 792 -40.00 103.61 64.54
N ASN A 793 -39.34 103.12 65.60
CA ASN A 793 -39.30 103.80 66.90
C ASN A 793 -38.66 105.19 66.79
N ALA A 794 -37.58 105.33 66.01
CA ALA A 794 -36.93 106.61 65.74
C ALA A 794 -37.84 107.56 64.93
N ALA A 795 -38.59 107.06 63.95
CA ALA A 795 -39.55 107.85 63.20
C ALA A 795 -40.72 108.34 64.08
N VAL A 796 -41.19 107.51 65.02
CA VAL A 796 -42.21 107.88 66.01
C VAL A 796 -41.68 108.94 66.97
N GLU A 797 -40.46 108.80 67.49
CA GLU A 797 -39.88 109.79 68.39
C GLU A 797 -39.53 111.10 67.67
N ALA A 798 -39.12 111.02 66.40
CA ALA A 798 -38.96 112.18 65.53
C ALA A 798 -40.29 112.92 65.27
N ALA A 799 -41.40 112.19 65.09
CA ALA A 799 -42.74 112.78 65.00
C ALA A 799 -43.18 113.41 66.34
N ARG A 800 -42.78 112.84 67.47
CA ARG A 800 -43.07 113.33 68.83
C ARG A 800 -42.32 114.64 69.14
N ALA A 801 -41.14 114.84 68.56
CA ALA A 801 -40.31 116.04 68.72
C ALA A 801 -40.74 117.25 67.85
N GLY A 802 -41.77 117.11 66.99
CA GLY A 802 -42.30 118.21 66.17
C GLY A 802 -41.29 118.76 65.14
N GLU A 803 -41.25 120.08 64.93
CA GLU A 803 -40.36 120.72 63.93
C GLU A 803 -38.86 120.46 64.17
N GLN A 804 -38.44 120.18 65.42
CA GLN A 804 -37.05 119.85 65.76
C GLN A 804 -36.63 118.42 65.33
N GLY A 805 -37.60 117.54 65.02
CA GLY A 805 -37.35 116.13 64.65
C GLY A 805 -37.29 115.86 63.15
N ARG A 806 -37.51 116.87 62.29
CA ARG A 806 -37.64 116.71 60.82
C ARG A 806 -36.44 116.01 60.16
N GLY A 807 -35.22 116.35 60.55
CA GLY A 807 -34.00 115.70 60.05
C GLY A 807 -33.89 114.24 60.47
N PHE A 808 -34.26 113.92 61.72
CA PHE A 808 -34.28 112.55 62.24
C PHE A 808 -35.36 111.69 61.57
N ALA A 809 -36.52 112.26 61.22
CA ALA A 809 -37.59 111.55 60.54
C ALA A 809 -37.17 111.08 59.13
N VAL A 810 -36.42 111.91 58.39
CA VAL A 810 -35.89 111.54 57.06
C VAL A 810 -34.85 110.43 57.17
N VAL A 811 -33.91 110.55 58.11
CA VAL A 811 -32.90 109.50 58.35
C VAL A 811 -33.57 108.19 58.80
N ALA A 812 -34.57 108.25 59.67
CA ALA A 812 -35.33 107.07 60.10
C ALA A 812 -36.10 106.44 58.93
N GLY A 813 -36.68 107.23 58.02
CA GLY A 813 -37.32 106.73 56.80
C GLY A 813 -36.34 106.04 55.84
N GLU A 814 -35.14 106.60 55.68
CA GLU A 814 -34.09 106.02 54.82
C GLU A 814 -33.53 104.73 55.43
N VAL A 815 -33.27 104.70 56.74
CA VAL A 815 -32.82 103.50 57.46
C VAL A 815 -33.89 102.40 57.42
N ARG A 816 -35.17 102.76 57.51
CA ARG A 816 -36.28 101.81 57.37
C ARG A 816 -36.33 101.21 55.97
N THR A 817 -36.21 102.04 54.94
CA THR A 817 -36.22 101.60 53.54
C THR A 817 -35.02 100.69 53.24
N LEU A 818 -33.84 101.03 53.76
CA LEU A 818 -32.64 100.20 53.66
C LEU A 818 -32.85 98.85 54.36
N ALA A 819 -33.41 98.84 55.57
CA ALA A 819 -33.70 97.62 56.31
C ALA A 819 -34.71 96.72 55.58
N GLN A 820 -35.77 97.28 54.99
CA GLN A 820 -36.72 96.52 54.16
C GLN A 820 -36.04 95.90 52.93
N ARG A 821 -35.18 96.67 52.24
CA ARG A 821 -34.39 96.17 51.10
C ARG A 821 -33.40 95.08 51.52
N SER A 822 -32.78 95.19 52.69
CA SER A 822 -31.88 94.16 53.23
C SER A 822 -32.61 92.87 53.59
N ALA A 823 -33.82 92.96 54.15
CA ALA A 823 -34.66 91.80 54.45
C ALA A 823 -35.13 91.09 53.16
N GLU A 824 -35.53 91.85 52.15
CA GLU A 824 -35.92 91.30 50.84
C GLU A 824 -34.74 90.58 50.15
N ALA A 825 -33.57 91.21 50.11
CA ALA A 825 -32.35 90.59 49.58
C ALA A 825 -31.92 89.34 50.38
N ALA A 826 -32.02 89.38 51.71
CA ALA A 826 -31.74 88.22 52.55
C ALA A 826 -32.70 87.05 52.24
N LYS A 827 -34.00 87.34 52.03
CA LYS A 827 -34.99 86.33 51.66
C LYS A 827 -34.73 85.71 50.28
N GLU A 828 -34.32 86.50 49.30
CA GLU A 828 -33.93 86.00 47.98
C GLU A 828 -32.68 85.10 48.06
N ILE A 829 -31.65 85.52 48.80
CA ILE A 829 -30.44 84.73 49.01
C ILE A 829 -30.78 83.42 49.74
N LYS A 830 -31.66 83.47 50.75
CA LYS A 830 -32.13 82.27 51.45
C LYS A 830 -32.77 81.26 50.50
N GLY A 831 -33.67 81.71 49.61
CA GLY A 831 -34.28 80.83 48.61
C GLY A 831 -33.25 80.20 47.64
N LEU A 832 -32.21 80.95 47.25
CA LEU A 832 -31.11 80.42 46.44
C LEU A 832 -30.28 79.38 47.20
N ILE A 833 -30.04 79.57 48.50
CA ILE A 833 -29.30 78.63 49.34
C ILE A 833 -30.10 77.36 49.61
N ASP A 834 -31.42 77.48 49.85
CA ASP A 834 -32.31 76.32 50.00
C ASP A 834 -32.30 75.48 48.71
N THR A 835 -32.43 76.13 47.55
CA THR A 835 -32.33 75.48 46.23
C THR A 835 -30.95 74.83 46.00
N THR A 836 -29.88 75.48 46.46
CA THR A 836 -28.51 74.93 46.33
C THR A 836 -28.34 73.70 47.22
N THR A 837 -28.91 73.72 48.43
CA THR A 837 -28.87 72.58 49.37
C THR A 837 -29.63 71.37 48.82
N GLU A 838 -30.79 71.60 48.19
CA GLU A 838 -31.55 70.56 47.49
C GLU A 838 -30.72 69.92 46.36
N ARG A 839 -30.10 70.75 45.50
CA ARG A 839 -29.23 70.27 44.40
C ARG A 839 -27.97 69.53 44.89
N VAL A 840 -27.38 69.96 46.00
CA VAL A 840 -26.22 69.27 46.59
C VAL A 840 -26.63 67.92 47.19
N THR A 841 -27.84 67.84 47.76
CA THR A 841 -28.39 66.58 48.28
C THR A 841 -28.64 65.59 47.13
N GLU A 842 -29.29 66.03 46.06
CA GLU A 842 -29.47 65.23 44.83
C GLU A 842 -28.12 64.79 44.24
N GLY A 843 -27.15 65.70 44.17
CA GLY A 843 -25.79 65.40 43.71
C GLY A 843 -25.07 64.38 44.59
N SER A 844 -25.21 64.48 45.92
CA SER A 844 -24.63 63.52 46.86
C SER A 844 -25.22 62.13 46.70
N GLU A 845 -26.52 62.02 46.44
CA GLU A 845 -27.19 60.75 46.20
C GLU A 845 -26.71 60.09 44.89
N LEU A 846 -26.59 60.85 43.80
CA LEU A 846 -26.06 60.36 42.52
C LEU A 846 -24.60 59.91 42.62
N VAL A 847 -23.77 60.62 43.40
CA VAL A 847 -22.37 60.25 43.64
C VAL A 847 -22.29 58.97 44.48
N ASN A 848 -23.13 58.81 45.51
CA ASN A 848 -23.21 57.57 46.30
C ASN A 848 -23.64 56.37 45.44
N GLN A 849 -24.69 56.53 44.62
CA GLN A 849 -25.13 55.49 43.68
C GLN A 849 -24.03 55.11 42.67
N SER A 850 -23.23 56.08 42.21
CA SER A 850 -22.07 55.85 41.34
C SER A 850 -20.99 55.02 42.05
N GLY A 851 -20.76 55.27 43.34
CA GLY A 851 -19.82 54.50 44.18
C GLY A 851 -20.26 53.04 44.35
N GLU A 852 -21.54 52.80 44.63
CA GLU A 852 -22.09 51.45 44.70
C GLU A 852 -21.99 50.69 43.37
N ALA A 853 -22.19 51.38 42.23
CA ALA A 853 -22.04 50.78 40.91
C ALA A 853 -20.59 50.34 40.64
N LEU A 854 -19.60 51.16 41.02
CA LEU A 854 -18.18 50.81 40.88
C LEU A 854 -17.79 49.62 41.77
N ASN A 855 -18.32 49.52 42.98
CA ASN A 855 -18.11 48.35 43.85
C ASN A 855 -18.69 47.06 43.22
N ARG A 856 -19.86 47.11 42.59
CA ARG A 856 -20.42 45.95 41.85
C ARG A 856 -19.57 45.57 40.64
N ILE A 857 -19.02 46.57 39.93
CA ILE A 857 -18.09 46.33 38.82
C ILE A 857 -16.82 45.63 39.32
N GLN A 858 -16.23 46.08 40.43
CA GLN A 858 -15.05 45.45 41.02
C GLN A 858 -15.31 43.97 41.35
N GLY A 859 -16.45 43.64 41.96
CA GLY A 859 -16.84 42.25 42.21
C GLY A 859 -16.99 41.41 40.94
N SER A 860 -17.53 42.01 39.86
CA SER A 860 -17.68 41.34 38.56
C SER A 860 -16.32 41.10 37.88
N VAL A 861 -15.42 42.08 37.94
CA VAL A 861 -14.06 42.02 37.40
C VAL A 861 -13.26 40.90 38.07
N ASN A 862 -13.30 40.81 39.41
CA ASN A 862 -12.65 39.71 40.15
C ASN A 862 -13.16 38.33 39.71
N LYS A 863 -14.45 38.21 39.41
CA LYS A 863 -15.04 36.96 38.94
C LYS A 863 -14.57 36.58 37.53
N VAL A 864 -14.42 37.55 36.63
CA VAL A 864 -13.83 37.33 35.30
C VAL A 864 -12.36 36.92 35.40
N THR A 865 -11.57 37.52 36.29
CA THR A 865 -10.18 37.10 36.55
C THR A 865 -10.09 35.65 37.01
N SER A 866 -10.96 35.23 37.93
CA SER A 866 -11.03 33.82 38.38
C SER A 866 -11.32 32.87 37.22
N VAL A 867 -12.32 33.17 36.40
CA VAL A 867 -12.71 32.34 35.25
C VAL A 867 -11.58 32.28 34.20
N ALA A 868 -10.93 33.40 33.92
CA ALA A 868 -9.79 33.43 33.01
C ALA A 868 -8.63 32.55 33.51
N SER A 869 -8.36 32.56 34.82
CA SER A 869 -7.35 31.69 35.42
C SER A 869 -7.73 30.20 35.33
N GLU A 870 -9.00 29.85 35.54
CA GLU A 870 -9.50 28.47 35.39
C GLU A 870 -9.40 27.99 33.93
N ILE A 871 -9.71 28.85 32.95
CA ILE A 871 -9.56 28.53 31.52
C ILE A 871 -8.09 28.30 31.16
N ALA A 872 -7.18 29.14 31.64
CA ALA A 872 -5.75 29.00 31.38
C ALA A 872 -5.21 27.67 31.94
N GLU A 873 -5.65 27.28 33.14
CA GLU A 873 -5.23 26.02 33.74
C GLU A 873 -5.83 24.80 33.03
N ALA A 874 -7.12 24.84 32.68
CA ALA A 874 -7.77 23.79 31.88
C ALA A 874 -7.10 23.62 30.51
N ALA A 875 -6.71 24.72 29.85
CA ALA A 875 -6.01 24.68 28.57
C ALA A 875 -4.59 24.08 28.67
N ARG A 876 -3.87 24.33 29.78
CA ARG A 876 -2.57 23.66 30.05
C ARG A 876 -2.74 22.16 30.27
N GLU A 877 -3.78 21.74 30.99
CA GLU A 877 -4.10 20.32 31.17
C GLU A 877 -4.48 19.66 29.84
N GLN A 878 -5.29 20.32 29.01
CA GLN A 878 -5.61 19.84 27.66
C GLN A 878 -4.37 19.68 26.79
N THR A 879 -3.41 20.60 26.88
CA THR A 879 -2.14 20.50 26.14
C THR A 879 -1.36 19.23 26.55
N ARG A 880 -1.27 18.94 27.86
CA ARG A 880 -0.67 17.68 28.36
C ARG A 880 -1.42 16.44 27.86
N GLY A 881 -2.75 16.47 27.85
CA GLY A 881 -3.56 15.38 27.29
C GLY A 881 -3.33 15.17 25.79
N ILE A 882 -3.19 16.26 25.04
CA ILE A 882 -2.90 16.22 23.61
C ILE A 882 -1.50 15.66 23.32
N GLU A 883 -0.49 16.00 24.13
CA GLU A 883 0.85 15.40 24.01
C GLU A 883 0.82 13.87 24.19
N GLN A 884 0.00 13.36 25.11
CA GLN A 884 -0.22 11.92 25.28
C GLN A 884 -0.92 11.29 24.06
N ILE A 885 -1.93 11.98 23.50
CA ILE A 885 -2.60 11.53 22.27
C ILE A 885 -1.62 11.50 21.10
N ASN A 886 -0.76 12.51 20.94
CA ASN A 886 0.27 12.53 19.89
C ASN A 886 1.25 11.36 20.03
N THR A 887 1.61 10.99 21.27
CA THR A 887 2.43 9.81 21.53
C THR A 887 1.69 8.53 21.08
N ALA A 888 0.40 8.41 21.38
CA ALA A 888 -0.42 7.28 20.95
C ALA A 888 -0.57 7.21 19.41
N ILE A 889 -0.75 8.35 18.74
CA ILE A 889 -0.79 8.42 17.26
C ILE A 889 0.54 7.97 16.67
N SER A 890 1.67 8.38 17.25
CA SER A 890 3.00 7.93 16.80
C SER A 890 3.21 6.42 17.00
N GLN A 891 2.65 5.84 18.06
CA GLN A 891 2.66 4.38 18.25
C GLN A 891 1.77 3.67 17.22
N LEU A 892 0.59 4.21 16.94
CA LEU A 892 -0.30 3.68 15.90
C LEU A 892 0.35 3.74 14.52
N ASP A 893 1.08 4.81 14.20
CA ASP A 893 1.84 4.92 12.95
C ASP A 893 2.94 3.84 12.86
N ASN A 894 3.68 3.59 13.95
CA ASN A 894 4.66 2.50 13.99
C ASN A 894 4.01 1.12 13.75
N VAL A 895 2.85 0.86 14.38
CA VAL A 895 2.09 -0.37 14.14
C VAL A 895 1.61 -0.45 12.69
N ASN A 896 1.19 0.69 12.11
CA ASN A 896 0.73 0.75 10.72
C ASN A 896 1.87 0.46 9.72
N GLN A 897 3.06 1.01 9.97
CA GLN A 897 4.27 0.69 9.19
C GLN A 897 4.66 -0.79 9.35
N GLY A 898 4.55 -1.34 10.57
CA GLY A 898 4.72 -2.77 10.83
C GLY A 898 3.72 -3.64 10.06
N ASN A 899 2.45 -3.23 10.00
CA ASN A 899 1.42 -3.89 9.21
C ASN A 899 1.73 -3.85 7.72
N ALA A 900 2.22 -2.72 7.19
CA ALA A 900 2.63 -2.62 5.79
C ALA A 900 3.77 -3.62 5.46
N ALA A 901 4.78 -3.72 6.32
CA ALA A 901 5.86 -4.69 6.17
C ALA A 901 5.35 -6.15 6.25
N LEU A 902 4.44 -6.44 7.19
CA LEU A 902 3.80 -7.76 7.32
C LEU A 902 2.97 -8.13 6.09
N VAL A 903 2.25 -7.16 5.50
CA VAL A 903 1.47 -7.33 4.27
C VAL A 903 2.38 -7.71 3.10
N GLU A 904 3.51 -7.01 2.92
CA GLU A 904 4.50 -7.35 1.89
C GLU A 904 5.08 -8.76 2.11
N GLN A 905 5.50 -9.07 3.34
CA GLN A 905 6.08 -10.38 3.66
C GLN A 905 5.07 -11.52 3.44
N ALA A 906 3.82 -11.33 3.84
CA ALA A 906 2.76 -12.32 3.64
C ALA A 906 2.35 -12.43 2.16
N ALA A 907 2.43 -11.35 1.37
CA ALA A 907 2.18 -11.38 -0.07
C ALA A 907 3.28 -12.16 -0.80
N ALA A 908 4.54 -11.93 -0.44
CA ALA A 908 5.68 -12.70 -0.95
C ALA A 908 5.56 -14.19 -0.58
N SER A 909 5.21 -14.50 0.67
CA SER A 909 5.01 -15.88 1.14
C SER A 909 3.86 -16.58 0.41
N SER A 910 2.73 -15.89 0.20
CA SER A 910 1.58 -16.42 -0.54
C SER A 910 1.92 -16.68 -2.02
N THR A 911 2.71 -15.79 -2.62
CA THR A 911 3.20 -15.96 -4.00
C THR A 911 4.12 -17.18 -4.11
N ALA A 912 5.07 -17.32 -3.17
CA ALA A 912 5.95 -18.48 -3.12
C ALA A 912 5.21 -19.80 -2.91
N LEU A 913 4.20 -19.82 -2.02
CA LEU A 913 3.33 -20.99 -1.81
C LEU A 913 2.51 -21.35 -3.06
N SER A 914 1.96 -20.34 -3.75
CA SER A 914 1.26 -20.53 -5.03
C SER A 914 2.18 -21.11 -6.10
N GLU A 915 3.41 -20.61 -6.20
CA GLU A 915 4.41 -21.10 -7.15
C GLU A 915 4.87 -22.54 -6.83
N GLN A 916 5.09 -22.86 -5.55
CA GLN A 916 5.38 -24.23 -5.13
C GLN A 916 4.22 -25.19 -5.40
N ALA A 917 2.98 -24.76 -5.15
CA ALA A 917 1.79 -25.55 -5.44
C ALA A 917 1.64 -25.81 -6.95
N LYS A 918 1.82 -24.79 -7.79
CA LYS A 918 1.85 -24.95 -9.26
C LYS A 918 2.97 -25.87 -9.71
N GLY A 919 4.15 -25.78 -9.10
CA GLY A 919 5.27 -26.68 -9.34
C GLY A 919 4.92 -28.13 -9.02
N LEU A 920 4.31 -28.39 -7.86
CA LEU A 920 3.83 -29.72 -7.47
C LEU A 920 2.76 -30.24 -8.45
N THR A 921 1.75 -29.43 -8.79
CA THR A 921 0.72 -29.79 -9.77
C THR A 921 1.34 -30.12 -11.12
N SER A 922 2.33 -29.36 -11.58
CA SER A 922 3.06 -29.61 -12.83
C SER A 922 3.81 -30.95 -12.79
N VAL A 923 4.59 -31.22 -11.73
CA VAL A 923 5.33 -32.49 -11.58
C VAL A 923 4.37 -33.68 -11.56
N VAL A 924 3.28 -33.56 -10.79
CA VAL A 924 2.26 -34.61 -10.63
C VAL A 924 1.44 -34.80 -11.90
N SER A 925 1.27 -33.77 -12.74
CA SER A 925 0.56 -33.85 -14.02
C SER A 925 1.25 -34.76 -15.05
N THR A 926 2.53 -35.07 -14.86
CA THR A 926 3.27 -36.07 -15.64
C THR A 926 2.66 -37.46 -15.49
N PHE A 927 2.01 -37.75 -14.36
CA PHE A 927 1.36 -39.03 -14.11
C PHE A 927 -0.03 -39.08 -14.75
N LYS A 928 -0.29 -40.13 -15.55
CA LYS A 928 -1.60 -40.38 -16.16
C LYS A 928 -2.42 -41.28 -15.25
N LEU A 929 -3.56 -40.78 -14.79
CA LEU A 929 -4.47 -41.48 -13.88
C LEU A 929 -5.71 -41.97 -14.63
N ASN A 930 -6.23 -43.14 -14.26
CA ASN A 930 -7.49 -43.65 -14.82
C ASN A 930 -8.68 -42.92 -14.16
N PRO A 931 -9.60 -42.32 -14.94
CA PRO A 931 -10.77 -41.62 -14.39
C PRO A 931 -11.68 -42.50 -13.52
N GLN A 932 -11.69 -43.82 -13.73
CA GLN A 932 -12.57 -44.74 -12.98
C GLN A 932 -12.04 -45.08 -11.57
N THR A 933 -10.73 -45.16 -11.36
CA THR A 933 -10.15 -45.26 -10.00
C THR A 933 -10.18 -43.91 -9.28
N ALA A 934 -10.12 -42.79 -10.01
CA ALA A 934 -10.33 -41.45 -9.46
C ALA A 934 -11.77 -41.24 -8.95
N SER A 935 -12.76 -42.03 -9.40
CA SER A 935 -14.15 -42.00 -8.91
C SER A 935 -14.29 -42.61 -7.51
N VAL A 936 -13.65 -43.76 -7.26
CA VAL A 936 -13.64 -44.42 -5.94
C VAL A 936 -12.76 -43.65 -4.96
N ALA A 937 -11.65 -43.07 -5.44
CA ALA A 937 -10.83 -42.15 -4.66
C ALA A 937 -11.54 -40.81 -4.39
N ARG A 938 -12.36 -40.29 -5.31
CA ARG A 938 -13.24 -39.12 -5.09
C ARG A 938 -14.31 -39.36 -4.06
N GLU A 939 -14.93 -40.54 -4.02
CA GLU A 939 -15.91 -40.90 -2.99
C GLU A 939 -15.25 -41.01 -1.59
N GLN A 940 -14.00 -41.49 -1.53
CA GLN A 940 -13.24 -41.56 -0.28
C GLN A 940 -12.68 -40.18 0.13
N SER A 941 -12.31 -39.34 -0.85
CA SER A 941 -11.84 -37.96 -0.70
C SER A 941 -12.97 -37.02 -0.26
N SER A 942 -14.15 -37.08 -0.88
CA SER A 942 -15.32 -36.28 -0.45
C SER A 942 -15.79 -36.68 0.94
N PHE A 943 -15.63 -37.95 1.32
CA PHE A 943 -15.87 -38.43 2.68
C PHE A 943 -14.87 -37.83 3.69
N ASN A 944 -13.57 -37.84 3.38
CA ASN A 944 -12.54 -37.23 4.24
C ASN A 944 -12.71 -35.71 4.30
N GLU A 945 -13.12 -35.07 3.21
CA GLU A 945 -13.40 -33.63 3.13
C GLU A 945 -14.67 -33.26 3.93
N ALA A 946 -15.70 -34.11 3.94
CA ALA A 946 -16.90 -33.92 4.74
C ALA A 946 -16.64 -34.09 6.26
N ILE A 947 -15.84 -35.09 6.67
CA ILE A 947 -15.41 -35.25 8.07
C ILE A 947 -14.47 -34.11 8.49
N ALA A 948 -13.51 -33.72 7.65
CA ALA A 948 -12.61 -32.59 7.92
C ALA A 948 -13.37 -31.27 7.99
N GLY A 949 -14.36 -31.05 7.12
CA GLY A 949 -15.26 -29.91 7.15
C GLY A 949 -16.11 -29.86 8.41
N ALA A 950 -16.70 -31.00 8.81
CA ALA A 950 -17.45 -31.11 10.06
C ALA A 950 -16.56 -30.89 11.30
N ARG A 951 -15.33 -31.40 11.30
CA ARG A 951 -14.31 -31.20 12.35
C ARG A 951 -13.93 -29.72 12.49
N THR A 952 -13.65 -29.06 11.36
CA THR A 952 -13.25 -27.65 11.32
C THR A 952 -14.41 -26.75 11.77
N ALA A 953 -15.62 -27.01 11.27
CA ALA A 953 -16.81 -26.29 11.68
C ALA A 953 -17.07 -26.46 13.20
N HIS A 954 -16.91 -27.67 13.73
CA HIS A 954 -17.05 -27.96 15.16
C HIS A 954 -15.99 -27.23 16.01
N LEU A 955 -14.72 -27.19 15.60
CA LEU A 955 -13.66 -26.49 16.33
C LEU A 955 -13.85 -24.97 16.33
N ALA A 956 -14.40 -24.40 15.24
CA ALA A 956 -14.67 -22.98 15.13
C ALA A 956 -15.74 -22.47 16.13
N TRP A 957 -16.62 -23.34 16.61
CA TRP A 957 -17.66 -22.98 17.57
C TRP A 957 -17.12 -22.47 18.91
N LYS A 958 -16.01 -23.03 19.40
CA LYS A 958 -15.38 -22.58 20.65
C LYS A 958 -14.93 -21.11 20.55
N GLY A 959 -14.35 -20.73 19.41
CA GLY A 959 -13.96 -19.35 19.14
C GLY A 959 -15.15 -18.40 19.04
N LYS A 960 -16.24 -18.84 18.39
CA LYS A 960 -17.49 -18.05 18.32
C LYS A 960 -18.10 -17.78 19.69
N ILE A 961 -18.18 -18.81 20.54
CA ILE A 961 -18.72 -18.67 21.89
C ILE A 961 -17.84 -17.71 22.70
N ARG A 962 -16.51 -17.82 22.61
CA ARG A 962 -15.61 -16.88 23.30
C ARG A 962 -15.77 -15.44 22.80
N GLY A 963 -15.81 -15.24 21.48
CA GLY A 963 -16.04 -13.91 20.90
C GLY A 963 -17.41 -13.33 21.29
N PHE A 964 -18.43 -14.18 21.40
CA PHE A 964 -19.72 -13.78 21.96
C PHE A 964 -19.57 -13.38 23.42
N LEU A 965 -18.95 -14.19 24.27
CA LEU A 965 -18.71 -13.88 25.70
C LEU A 965 -17.93 -12.58 25.92
N ASP A 966 -16.93 -12.32 25.08
CA ASP A 966 -16.09 -11.11 25.11
C ASP A 966 -16.80 -9.87 24.50
N GLY A 967 -18.01 -10.01 23.97
CA GLY A 967 -18.80 -8.91 23.40
C GLY A 967 -18.36 -8.48 21.99
N MET A 968 -17.50 -9.27 21.34
CA MET A 968 -17.01 -9.01 19.99
C MET A 968 -17.97 -9.51 18.89
N ILE A 969 -18.91 -10.38 19.24
CA ILE A 969 -19.86 -11.03 18.34
C ILE A 969 -21.23 -11.06 19.03
N GLU A 970 -22.32 -10.77 18.31
CA GLU A 970 -23.68 -11.02 18.78
C GLU A 970 -24.09 -12.45 18.42
N MET A 971 -24.69 -13.18 19.37
CA MET A 971 -25.25 -14.51 19.14
C MET A 971 -26.64 -14.62 19.78
N ASP A 972 -27.59 -15.19 19.05
CA ASP A 972 -28.95 -15.45 19.54
C ASP A 972 -29.20 -16.95 19.73
N GLU A 973 -30.33 -17.30 20.37
CA GLU A 973 -30.69 -18.71 20.60
C GLU A 973 -30.96 -19.46 19.28
N LYS A 974 -31.24 -18.74 18.18
CA LYS A 974 -31.48 -19.33 16.85
C LYS A 974 -30.17 -19.72 16.17
N GLU A 975 -29.06 -19.05 16.48
CA GLU A 975 -27.72 -19.44 16.06
C GLU A 975 -27.23 -20.71 16.75
N ALA A 976 -27.75 -21.06 17.94
CA ALA A 976 -27.68 -22.41 18.50
C ALA A 976 -28.62 -23.38 17.73
N ILE A 977 -28.40 -23.41 16.42
CA ILE A 977 -29.01 -24.28 15.41
C ILE A 977 -29.11 -25.71 15.98
N SER A 978 -30.18 -26.43 15.65
CA SER A 978 -30.34 -27.83 16.05
C SER A 978 -29.07 -28.63 15.78
N HIS A 979 -28.73 -29.59 16.65
CA HIS A 979 -27.62 -30.51 16.42
C HIS A 979 -27.72 -31.30 15.11
N HIS A 980 -28.88 -31.27 14.44
CA HIS A 980 -29.12 -31.82 13.10
C HIS A 980 -28.94 -30.81 11.96
N ASP A 981 -29.10 -29.51 12.22
CA ASP A 981 -29.08 -28.46 11.20
C ASP A 981 -27.69 -27.80 11.04
N CYS A 982 -26.76 -28.09 11.93
CA CYS A 982 -25.36 -27.66 11.82
C CYS A 982 -24.58 -28.55 10.83
N VAL A 983 -23.37 -28.14 10.44
CA VAL A 983 -22.56 -28.86 9.43
C VAL A 983 -22.33 -30.32 9.80
N LEU A 984 -22.02 -30.59 11.08
CA LEU A 984 -21.86 -31.96 11.59
C LEU A 984 -23.20 -32.70 11.65
N GLY A 985 -24.29 -32.02 12.01
CA GLY A 985 -25.65 -32.57 12.05
C GLY A 985 -26.18 -33.03 10.69
N LYS A 986 -26.03 -32.18 9.68
CA LYS A 986 -26.45 -32.47 8.31
C LYS A 986 -25.69 -33.66 7.74
N TRP A 987 -24.42 -33.81 8.12
CA TRP A 987 -23.62 -34.99 7.79
C TRP A 987 -24.09 -36.24 8.55
N LEU A 988 -24.39 -36.11 9.86
CA LEU A 988 -24.96 -37.19 10.68
C LEU A 988 -26.29 -37.71 10.11
N ASP A 989 -27.16 -36.85 9.57
CA ASP A 989 -28.48 -37.21 9.05
C ASP A 989 -28.52 -37.70 7.60
N SER A 990 -27.46 -37.47 6.83
CA SER A 990 -27.35 -37.86 5.43
C SER A 990 -26.43 -39.08 5.27
N GLU A 991 -25.27 -38.91 4.64
CA GLU A 991 -24.34 -39.99 4.29
C GLU A 991 -23.83 -40.79 5.49
N GLY A 992 -23.67 -40.13 6.65
CA GLY A 992 -23.23 -40.78 7.88
C GLY A 992 -24.22 -41.86 8.38
N ARG A 993 -25.53 -41.57 8.31
CA ARG A 993 -26.59 -42.47 8.75
C ARG A 993 -26.83 -43.63 7.78
N GLU A 994 -26.67 -43.44 6.48
CA GLU A 994 -26.86 -44.52 5.51
C GLU A 994 -25.75 -45.57 5.56
N LYS A 995 -24.49 -45.16 5.75
CA LYS A 995 -23.33 -46.04 5.53
C LYS A 995 -22.71 -46.59 6.82
N TYR A 996 -22.77 -45.85 7.94
CA TYR A 996 -22.04 -46.17 9.17
C TYR A 996 -22.90 -46.28 10.43
N ARG A 997 -24.22 -46.37 10.28
CA ARG A 997 -25.16 -46.60 11.40
C ARG A 997 -24.83 -47.85 12.25
N HIS A 998 -24.10 -48.80 11.67
CA HIS A 998 -23.68 -50.02 12.35
C HIS A 998 -22.50 -49.82 13.32
N LEU A 999 -21.78 -48.69 13.25
CA LEU A 999 -20.69 -48.38 14.16
C LEU A 999 -21.22 -47.79 15.47
N GLU A 1000 -20.81 -48.36 16.61
CA GLU A 1000 -21.18 -47.87 17.95
C GLU A 1000 -20.77 -46.40 18.16
N ALA A 1001 -19.64 -45.99 17.57
CA ALA A 1001 -19.14 -44.61 17.62
C ALA A 1001 -20.14 -43.58 17.05
N MET A 1002 -20.96 -43.97 16.07
CA MET A 1002 -21.92 -43.07 15.44
C MET A 1002 -23.10 -42.73 16.37
N GLY A 1003 -23.59 -43.71 17.14
CA GLY A 1003 -24.62 -43.47 18.15
C GLY A 1003 -24.12 -42.71 19.38
N ILE A 1004 -22.81 -42.80 19.68
CA ILE A 1004 -22.20 -41.97 20.73
C ILE A 1004 -22.02 -40.54 20.22
N LEU A 1005 -21.53 -40.36 19.00
CA LEU A 1005 -21.33 -39.05 18.37
C LEU A 1005 -22.61 -38.22 18.37
N ASP A 1006 -23.75 -38.81 17.96
CA ASP A 1006 -25.05 -38.13 17.91
C ASP A 1006 -25.47 -37.59 19.29
N ARG A 1007 -25.36 -38.42 20.34
CA ARG A 1007 -25.72 -38.05 21.73
C ARG A 1007 -24.80 -36.98 22.32
N VAL A 1008 -23.48 -37.10 22.10
CA VAL A 1008 -22.50 -36.16 22.63
C VAL A 1008 -22.62 -34.82 21.89
N HIS A 1009 -22.93 -34.85 20.60
CA HIS A 1009 -23.17 -33.67 19.79
C HIS A 1009 -24.47 -32.94 20.19
N GLU A 1010 -25.55 -33.68 20.45
CA GLU A 1010 -26.78 -33.11 21.02
C GLU A 1010 -26.49 -32.42 22.37
N LYS A 1011 -25.71 -33.06 23.24
CA LYS A 1011 -25.32 -32.51 24.55
C LYS A 1011 -24.56 -31.19 24.38
N LEU A 1012 -23.65 -31.10 23.41
CA LEU A 1012 -22.92 -29.87 23.12
C LEU A 1012 -23.85 -28.72 22.74
N HIS A 1013 -24.77 -28.94 21.81
CA HIS A 1013 -25.71 -27.91 21.37
C HIS A 1013 -26.64 -27.44 22.48
N ARG A 1014 -26.97 -28.32 23.44
CA ARG A 1014 -27.72 -27.95 24.64
C ARG A 1014 -26.94 -27.00 25.55
N VAL A 1015 -25.68 -27.32 25.84
CA VAL A 1015 -24.79 -26.47 26.65
C VAL A 1015 -24.58 -25.10 26.00
N ILE A 1016 -24.41 -25.06 24.68
CA ILE A 1016 -24.27 -23.81 23.91
C ILE A 1016 -25.52 -22.93 24.07
N ARG A 1017 -26.71 -23.51 23.94
CA ARG A 1017 -27.96 -22.79 24.14
C ARG A 1017 -28.07 -22.23 25.55
N ASP A 1018 -27.71 -23.02 26.55
CA ASP A 1018 -27.73 -22.63 27.96
C ASP A 1018 -26.74 -21.48 28.25
N ILE A 1019 -25.58 -21.45 27.58
CA ILE A 1019 -24.61 -20.34 27.66
C ILE A 1019 -25.20 -19.04 27.09
N ILE A 1020 -25.82 -19.10 25.90
CA ILE A 1020 -26.43 -17.93 25.27
C ILE A 1020 -27.55 -17.37 26.14
N HIS A 1021 -28.43 -18.24 26.65
CA HIS A 1021 -29.52 -17.83 27.55
C HIS A 1021 -28.99 -17.24 28.85
N SER A 1022 -27.97 -17.87 29.47
CA SER A 1022 -27.39 -17.41 30.74
C SER A 1022 -26.69 -16.06 30.57
N LYS A 1023 -25.98 -15.83 29.46
CA LYS A 1023 -25.38 -14.53 29.15
C LYS A 1023 -26.43 -13.44 28.91
N ASN A 1024 -27.46 -13.73 28.13
CA ASN A 1024 -28.54 -12.77 27.86
C ASN A 1024 -29.37 -12.44 29.11
N SER A 1025 -29.38 -13.34 30.10
CA SER A 1025 -30.05 -13.15 31.40
C SER A 1025 -29.14 -12.52 32.47
N GLY A 1026 -27.86 -12.25 32.15
CA GLY A 1026 -26.89 -11.64 33.07
C GLY A 1026 -26.31 -12.59 34.13
N GLU A 1027 -26.45 -13.91 33.98
CA GLU A 1027 -25.95 -14.92 34.93
C GLU A 1027 -24.47 -15.27 34.65
N THR A 1028 -23.53 -14.36 34.93
CA THR A 1028 -22.09 -14.49 34.60
C THR A 1028 -21.41 -15.72 35.21
N ASP A 1029 -21.72 -16.08 36.46
CA ASP A 1029 -21.08 -17.21 37.15
C ASP A 1029 -21.45 -18.56 36.51
N LYS A 1030 -22.69 -18.66 36.04
CA LYS A 1030 -23.22 -19.85 35.39
C LYS A 1030 -22.69 -20.00 33.97
N VAL A 1031 -22.44 -18.88 33.28
CA VAL A 1031 -21.79 -18.85 31.97
C VAL A 1031 -20.39 -19.45 32.05
N GLU A 1032 -19.59 -19.07 33.04
CA GLU A 1032 -18.23 -19.58 33.20
C GLU A 1032 -18.22 -21.09 33.52
N GLN A 1033 -19.15 -21.53 34.38
CA GLN A 1033 -19.35 -22.94 34.68
C GLN A 1033 -19.70 -23.76 33.42
N LEU A 1034 -20.69 -23.30 32.65
CA LEU A 1034 -21.14 -23.98 31.42
C LEU A 1034 -20.08 -23.95 30.32
N TYR A 1035 -19.31 -22.86 30.22
CA TYR A 1035 -18.22 -22.74 29.26
C TYR A 1035 -17.10 -23.76 29.54
N GLY A 1036 -16.82 -24.04 30.82
CA GLY A 1036 -15.90 -25.10 31.24
C GLY A 1036 -16.32 -26.52 30.82
N GLU A 1037 -17.62 -26.76 30.59
CA GLU A 1037 -18.14 -28.07 30.16
C GLU A 1037 -17.97 -28.33 28.65
N ILE A 1038 -17.69 -27.30 27.84
CA ILE A 1038 -17.55 -27.44 26.38
C ILE A 1038 -16.34 -28.31 26.02
N ASP A 1039 -15.19 -28.07 26.64
CA ASP A 1039 -13.92 -28.74 26.29
C ASP A 1039 -13.96 -30.27 26.39
N PRO A 1040 -14.44 -30.87 27.50
CA PRO A 1040 -14.55 -32.32 27.59
C PRO A 1040 -15.56 -32.91 26.58
N ILE A 1041 -16.67 -32.21 26.30
CA ILE A 1041 -17.68 -32.65 25.33
C ILE A 1041 -17.10 -32.59 23.90
N SER A 1042 -16.40 -31.51 23.56
CA SER A 1042 -15.77 -31.33 22.25
C SER A 1042 -14.68 -32.38 22.00
N LYS A 1043 -13.84 -32.69 23.00
CA LYS A 1043 -12.85 -33.77 22.89
C LYS A 1043 -13.50 -35.13 22.60
N GLU A 1044 -14.64 -35.41 23.22
CA GLU A 1044 -15.36 -36.66 22.98
C GLU A 1044 -15.98 -36.70 21.57
N VAL A 1045 -16.53 -35.59 21.07
CA VAL A 1045 -17.00 -35.49 19.66
C VAL A 1045 -15.87 -35.81 18.69
N LEU A 1046 -14.69 -35.20 18.90
CA LEU A 1046 -13.52 -35.43 18.06
C LEU A 1046 -13.02 -36.89 18.12
N LEU A 1047 -13.01 -37.48 19.32
CA LEU A 1047 -12.62 -38.88 19.50
C LEU A 1047 -13.54 -39.85 18.75
N GLN A 1048 -14.86 -39.59 18.73
CA GLN A 1048 -15.80 -40.43 18.00
C GLN A 1048 -15.67 -40.25 16.49
N LEU A 1049 -15.41 -39.03 16.01
CA LEU A 1049 -15.05 -38.77 14.61
C LEU A 1049 -13.77 -39.53 14.21
N ASP A 1050 -12.73 -39.52 15.04
CA ASP A 1050 -11.49 -40.28 14.81
C ASP A 1050 -11.75 -41.79 14.72
N LYS A 1051 -12.64 -42.33 15.57
CA LYS A 1051 -13.02 -43.76 15.54
C LYS A 1051 -13.79 -44.13 14.28
N ILE A 1052 -14.66 -43.25 13.80
CA ILE A 1052 -15.43 -43.45 12.55
C ILE A 1052 -14.49 -43.37 11.34
N GLU A 1053 -13.57 -42.41 11.33
CA GLU A 1053 -12.54 -42.25 10.32
C GLU A 1053 -11.59 -43.46 10.28
N ALA A 1054 -11.16 -43.98 11.44
CA ALA A 1054 -10.34 -45.20 11.50
C ALA A 1054 -11.07 -46.45 11.00
N ALA A 1055 -12.41 -46.51 11.13
CA ALA A 1055 -13.22 -47.63 10.66
C ALA A 1055 -13.43 -47.62 9.13
N SER A 1056 -13.44 -46.44 8.49
CA SER A 1056 -13.58 -46.33 7.03
C SER A 1056 -12.32 -46.74 6.26
N HIS A 1057 -11.16 -46.79 6.92
CA HIS A 1057 -9.87 -47.19 6.35
C HIS A 1057 -9.61 -48.70 6.39
N ARG A 1058 -10.54 -49.53 6.92
CA ARG A 1058 -10.43 -50.99 6.88
C ARG A 1058 -11.08 -51.55 5.61
N PRO A 1059 -10.35 -52.29 4.75
CA PRO A 1059 -10.93 -52.86 3.54
C PRO A 1059 -12.01 -53.90 3.90
N ALA A 1060 -13.14 -53.83 3.20
CA ALA A 1060 -14.27 -54.74 3.32
C ALA A 1060 -13.93 -56.15 2.81
N GLN A 1061 -13.13 -56.91 3.56
CA GLN A 1061 -13.03 -58.36 3.44
C GLN A 1061 -12.81 -58.96 4.83
N GLN A 1062 -13.90 -59.13 5.59
CA GLN A 1062 -14.00 -60.15 6.65
C GLN A 1062 -15.44 -60.26 7.15
N SER A 1063 -16.31 -60.87 6.34
CA SER A 1063 -17.51 -61.55 6.85
C SER A 1063 -17.42 -63.05 6.56
N ASN A 1064 -16.42 -63.73 7.13
CA ASN A 1064 -16.63 -65.10 7.59
C ASN A 1064 -15.46 -65.64 8.41
N LYS A 1065 -15.84 -66.31 9.51
CA LYS A 1065 -15.08 -67.25 10.38
C LYS A 1065 -14.43 -66.71 11.66
N ARG A 1066 -14.93 -67.27 12.76
CA ARG A 1066 -14.21 -67.60 14.02
C ARG A 1066 -13.59 -69.02 13.86
N PRO A 1067 -12.68 -69.46 14.73
CA PRO A 1067 -11.28 -69.03 14.90
C PRO A 1067 -10.30 -70.21 14.65
N VAL A 1068 -8.97 -69.95 14.65
CA VAL A 1068 -7.88 -70.76 15.29
C VAL A 1068 -6.50 -70.38 14.73
N ALA A 1069 -5.69 -69.81 15.64
CA ALA A 1069 -4.26 -69.97 15.97
C ALA A 1069 -3.11 -70.08 14.93
N ALA A 1070 -2.01 -69.43 15.33
CA ALA A 1070 -0.61 -69.51 14.88
C ALA A 1070 -0.34 -68.86 13.51
N VAL A 1071 0.57 -67.91 13.37
CA VAL A 1071 2.01 -68.05 13.66
C VAL A 1071 2.62 -66.70 14.07
N GLU A 1072 3.13 -66.71 15.29
CA GLU A 1072 4.19 -65.85 15.80
C GLU A 1072 5.52 -66.26 15.13
N LYS A 1073 6.25 -65.28 14.58
CA LYS A 1073 7.63 -65.28 14.03
C LYS A 1073 7.67 -64.68 12.63
N VAL A 1074 7.91 -63.37 12.52
CA VAL A 1074 8.99 -62.73 11.73
C VAL A 1074 8.97 -61.23 12.12
N ARG A 1075 9.45 -60.92 13.33
CA ARG A 1075 9.74 -59.52 13.73
C ARG A 1075 11.06 -59.49 14.49
N ALA A 1076 12.12 -59.97 13.84
CA ALA A 1076 13.46 -60.03 14.42
C ALA A 1076 14.57 -60.16 13.37
N VAL A 1077 14.57 -59.33 12.30
CA VAL A 1077 15.78 -59.14 11.47
C VAL A 1077 15.76 -57.72 10.89
N ALA A 1078 16.14 -56.73 11.69
CA ALA A 1078 16.59 -55.40 11.22
C ALA A 1078 17.26 -54.64 12.38
N LYS A 1079 18.23 -55.27 13.05
CA LYS A 1079 19.17 -54.62 13.97
C LYS A 1079 20.54 -55.24 13.74
N SER A 1080 21.33 -54.63 12.86
CA SER A 1080 22.80 -54.51 12.92
C SER A 1080 23.39 -54.34 11.52
N VAL A 1081 23.75 -53.11 11.12
CA VAL A 1081 25.04 -52.81 10.47
C VAL A 1081 25.39 -51.35 10.80
N GLN A 1082 26.65 -51.13 11.13
CA GLN A 1082 27.26 -49.97 11.75
C GLN A 1082 27.44 -48.72 10.86
N LYS A 1083 27.68 -47.61 11.58
CA LYS A 1083 28.18 -46.30 11.18
C LYS A 1083 29.48 -46.35 10.33
N THR A 1084 29.56 -45.49 9.32
CA THR A 1084 30.73 -44.62 9.07
C THR A 1084 30.26 -43.28 8.46
N PRO A 1085 30.72 -42.11 8.95
CA PRO A 1085 30.28 -40.79 8.49
C PRO A 1085 31.21 -40.20 7.42
N VAL A 1086 30.65 -39.47 6.45
CA VAL A 1086 31.40 -38.50 5.63
C VAL A 1086 30.90 -37.09 5.97
N GLN A 1087 31.84 -36.27 6.46
CA GLN A 1087 31.64 -34.88 6.84
C GLN A 1087 31.28 -33.99 5.65
N ARG A 1088 30.29 -33.09 5.82
CA ARG A 1088 30.34 -31.73 5.25
C ARG A 1088 29.90 -30.71 6.30
N LYS A 1089 30.65 -29.61 6.31
CA LYS A 1089 30.79 -28.57 7.33
C LYS A 1089 29.48 -27.83 7.65
N ALA A 1090 29.26 -27.59 8.94
CA ALA A 1090 28.28 -26.63 9.45
C ALA A 1090 28.85 -25.21 9.42
N ALA A 1091 28.02 -24.25 9.01
CA ALA A 1091 28.15 -22.83 9.34
C ALA A 1091 27.18 -22.51 10.50
N PRO A 1092 27.49 -21.56 11.40
CA PRO A 1092 26.81 -21.43 12.69
C PRO A 1092 25.50 -20.65 12.57
N VAL A 1093 24.42 -21.20 13.10
CA VAL A 1093 23.19 -20.46 13.42
C VAL A 1093 23.33 -20.00 14.87
N ALA A 1094 23.41 -18.69 15.05
CA ALA A 1094 23.40 -18.02 16.34
C ALA A 1094 21.95 -17.63 16.69
N GLY A 1095 21.64 -17.69 17.98
CA GLY A 1095 20.67 -16.80 18.62
C GLY A 1095 19.30 -17.41 18.87
N ASP A 1096 19.11 -17.80 20.13
CA ASP A 1096 17.83 -18.02 20.80
C ASP A 1096 16.75 -17.04 20.34
N SER A 1097 15.61 -17.58 19.90
CA SER A 1097 14.44 -16.77 19.58
C SER A 1097 13.54 -16.64 20.81
N GLU A 1098 13.44 -15.39 21.29
CA GLU A 1098 12.48 -14.89 22.27
C GLU A 1098 11.05 -15.05 21.74
N TRP A 1099 10.45 -16.23 21.88
CA TRP A 1099 9.03 -16.48 21.56
C TRP A 1099 8.27 -17.18 22.69
N SER A 1100 8.74 -17.10 23.94
CA SER A 1100 8.05 -17.70 25.09
C SER A 1100 7.05 -16.78 25.81
N GLU A 1101 6.84 -15.54 25.34
CA GLU A 1101 5.82 -14.61 25.88
C GLU A 1101 5.10 -13.84 24.77
N PHE A 1102 4.41 -14.57 23.89
CA PHE A 1102 3.29 -14.06 23.10
C PHE A 1102 2.18 -15.12 23.13
#